data_AF-A0A964ES16-F1
#
_entry.id   AF-A0A964ES16-F1
#
_cell.length_a   1.000
_cell.length_b   1.000
_cell.length_c   1.000
_cell.angle_alpha   90.00
_cell.angle_beta   90.00
_cell.angle_gamma   90.00
#
_symmetry.space_group_name_H-M   'P 1'
#
loop_
_entity.id
_entity.type
_entity.pdbx_description
1 polymer ?
#
loop_
_entity_poly.entity_id
_entity_poly.type
_entity_poly.pdbx_seq_one_letter_code
_entity_poly.pdbx_strand_id
1 'polypeptide(L)'
;MTRRPLLVAATMAFCAALMALAPLPGARAADSPEADMATRRIEAMAMGLRETIGMDRKRISNTAAEMAAVGPDAVPALTELLLDPVAAVRLAAVEALRSLGPQVAQGPLIARLGDEDPAVAAAAAEAVGSFEADWAVDALVRWLGHSDPLVRKTVMEQLQRRDAARVRDVIRRQLASPPVDVGRAPFLEALGHFADKDAKRELLAALDDPADAPAALRGLAAMGDAAVVEVAAYVKAHAKDEDPALAVDALAVLAAAGDKGAAQLEKLLPSLSPELVHAAVDKTVANAGEDEGARLTALSGHKNLEVRAEALKQMAESGAGDPTAHLAENLHARNPQVQLLAAKALAAGARSPAAEKALIIRYREAARRRSDDNQELRRELLLAMGRVGAEAAVAELVQAIGHDSEVNAALAGLGSIGEPAIGSLLFVIKTGDAVRTPLAVEALADAGPKAIEPMMGLLVHRSREVRNVARTAMAKIGSTAIVPHVIELALDPETPGRAQLLALLGALYTDESYEALANVARTHEDAQMRLAAVRVLSQKSEPRVVEVLEGVALKDDSNEVRHLAVKALIWQGSEASVPVLLKVLAGDRDFIRKTAAFGLGYLGGPDIVPQLIEGMDTPRSEILVAARDALKRVTFRADLAKPEEFKRWYKSWRERESKRAQILEAEMTLSDGTLLHYGMGGQGRPLLVLADGPDLSYEYLRAPLDRLLEGRVVLYVDLPGRGRSTRPTEEGVSVGLEHDVRSVATMLTRLNLRGVDVYGHGWGAMVAVRLADKHAKLVRRLVLDDSPMPTLAGWVSRVDVALGRMGEPWRSDMKVFEEEARRFQPEVRDHLVTRNLITALLERPRVMPQIVPLLKTDMALRGAIIAPMGAFDLTDAYRRIDVPTLMIYGATPPLAEAGVAWRDGLVESNPKVRLTVIPDAGLMPAYEATEAWQGAVENFLL
;
A
#
# COMPACT_ATOMS: atom_id res chain seq x y z
N MET A 1 -15.22 -7.65 -29.81
CA MET A 1 -14.96 -6.70 -30.91
C MET A 1 -14.12 -5.56 -30.35
N THR A 2 -12.80 -5.64 -30.46
CA THR A 2 -11.88 -4.58 -30.07
C THR A 2 -10.81 -4.50 -31.15
N ARG A 3 -11.06 -3.63 -32.15
CA ARG A 3 -10.10 -3.29 -33.20
C ARG A 3 -9.38 -2.01 -32.79
N ARG A 4 -8.14 -2.12 -32.32
CA ARG A 4 -7.04 -1.14 -32.50
C ARG A 4 -5.75 -1.96 -32.51
N PRO A 5 -5.21 -2.23 -33.72
CA PRO A 5 -4.17 -1.36 -34.25
C PRO A 5 -4.37 -1.14 -35.75
N LEU A 6 -4.95 0.00 -36.14
CA LEU A 6 -5.00 0.43 -37.54
C LEU A 6 -4.58 1.89 -37.73
N LEU A 7 -4.34 2.63 -36.65
CA LEU A 7 -3.97 4.05 -36.75
C LEU A 7 -2.49 4.24 -37.11
N VAL A 8 -1.58 3.37 -36.66
CA VAL A 8 -0.15 3.46 -37.00
C VAL A 8 0.09 3.13 -38.49
N ALA A 9 -0.69 2.21 -39.06
CA ALA A 9 -0.63 1.88 -40.48
C ALA A 9 -1.28 2.97 -41.37
N ALA A 10 -2.33 3.64 -40.89
CA ALA A 10 -3.02 4.70 -41.64
C ALA A 10 -2.19 5.99 -41.74
N THR A 11 -1.41 6.34 -40.71
CA THR A 11 -0.52 7.51 -40.75
C THR A 11 0.65 7.29 -41.71
N MET A 12 1.21 6.07 -41.78
CA MET A 12 2.26 5.74 -42.76
C MET A 12 1.73 5.68 -44.20
N ALA A 13 0.49 5.21 -44.41
CA ALA A 13 -0.14 5.22 -45.73
C ALA A 13 -0.49 6.63 -46.21
N PHE A 14 -0.85 7.56 -45.31
CA PHE A 14 -1.14 8.95 -45.65
C PHE A 14 0.13 9.74 -46.03
N CYS A 15 1.26 9.48 -45.36
CA CYS A 15 2.56 10.06 -45.73
C CYS A 15 3.08 9.53 -47.08
N ALA A 16 2.85 8.24 -47.39
CA ALA A 16 3.21 7.66 -48.69
C ALA A 16 2.35 8.20 -49.84
N ALA A 17 1.06 8.50 -49.58
CA ALA A 17 0.15 9.04 -50.59
C ALA A 17 0.42 10.53 -50.93
N LEU A 18 0.95 11.31 -49.98
CA LEU A 18 1.34 12.71 -50.22
C LEU A 18 2.62 12.84 -51.06
N MET A 19 3.52 11.85 -51.02
CA MET A 19 4.72 11.83 -51.88
C MET A 19 4.41 11.50 -53.35
N ALA A 20 3.21 10.99 -53.66
CA ALA A 20 2.84 10.56 -55.01
C ALA A 20 2.11 11.63 -55.85
N LEU A 21 1.82 12.82 -55.29
CA LEU A 21 0.97 13.83 -55.94
C LEU A 21 1.51 15.25 -55.78
N ALA A 22 2.68 15.53 -56.36
CA ALA A 22 3.06 16.87 -56.80
C ALA A 22 4.10 16.77 -57.94
N PRO A 23 3.84 17.30 -59.14
CA PRO A 23 4.87 17.42 -60.16
C PRO A 23 5.78 18.60 -59.77
N LEU A 24 7.04 18.34 -59.44
CA LEU A 24 8.02 19.41 -59.27
C LEU A 24 8.46 19.93 -60.66
N PRO A 25 8.28 21.22 -60.97
CA PRO A 25 8.81 21.83 -62.17
C PRO A 25 10.27 22.22 -61.93
N GLY A 26 11.18 21.68 -62.74
CA GLY A 26 12.59 22.10 -62.67
C GLY A 26 13.59 21.08 -63.20
N ALA A 27 13.37 20.55 -64.41
CA ALA A 27 14.44 19.87 -65.12
C ALA A 27 15.50 20.91 -65.57
N ARG A 28 16.72 20.80 -65.00
CA ARG A 28 18.07 21.20 -65.50
C ARG A 28 18.95 21.46 -64.25
N ALA A 29 20.07 20.79 -63.98
CA ALA A 29 21.01 20.06 -64.82
C ALA A 29 21.58 18.85 -64.05
N ALA A 30 21.34 17.63 -64.53
CA ALA A 30 21.79 16.39 -63.89
C ALA A 30 22.88 15.66 -64.71
N ASP A 31 23.66 16.40 -65.50
CA ASP A 31 24.71 15.83 -66.35
C ASP A 31 26.07 16.54 -66.13
N SER A 32 26.42 16.80 -64.86
CA SER A 32 27.81 17.13 -64.49
C SER A 32 28.35 16.09 -63.50
N PRO A 33 29.60 15.61 -63.66
CA PRO A 33 30.23 14.68 -62.72
C PRO A 33 30.28 15.22 -61.28
N GLU A 34 30.23 16.55 -61.11
CA GLU A 34 30.28 17.23 -59.82
C GLU A 34 28.96 17.14 -59.04
N ALA A 35 27.81 17.20 -59.73
CA ALA A 35 26.49 17.06 -59.11
C ALA A 35 26.25 15.61 -58.63
N ASP A 36 26.61 14.61 -59.44
CA ASP A 36 26.53 13.19 -59.08
C ASP A 36 27.47 12.84 -57.89
N MET A 37 28.63 13.49 -57.81
CA MET A 37 29.55 13.35 -56.69
C MET A 37 29.02 13.98 -55.38
N ALA A 38 28.36 15.13 -55.46
CA ALA A 38 27.74 15.79 -54.30
C ALA A 38 26.58 14.97 -53.73
N THR A 39 25.71 14.44 -54.60
CA THR A 39 24.59 13.55 -54.20
C THR A 39 25.10 12.27 -53.53
N ARG A 40 26.08 11.58 -54.13
CA ARG A 40 26.69 10.39 -53.52
C ARG A 40 27.35 10.67 -52.18
N ARG A 41 27.93 11.86 -52.01
CA ARG A 41 28.54 12.28 -50.74
C ARG A 41 27.47 12.50 -49.66
N ILE A 42 26.34 13.12 -50.00
CA ILE A 42 25.18 13.28 -49.11
C ILE A 42 24.64 11.90 -48.68
N GLU A 43 24.45 10.99 -49.64
CA GLU A 43 23.95 9.63 -49.36
C GLU A 43 24.89 8.84 -48.45
N ALA A 44 26.20 8.93 -48.68
CA ALA A 44 27.20 8.29 -47.83
C ALA A 44 27.19 8.85 -46.39
N MET A 45 27.06 10.17 -46.23
CA MET A 45 26.92 10.80 -44.90
C MET A 45 25.61 10.39 -44.21
N ALA A 46 24.49 10.33 -44.95
CA ALA A 46 23.21 9.89 -44.43
C ALA A 46 23.23 8.41 -44.01
N MET A 47 23.90 7.54 -44.76
CA MET A 47 24.08 6.13 -44.41
C MET A 47 24.92 5.97 -43.14
N GLY A 48 26.03 6.70 -43.03
CA GLY A 48 26.88 6.69 -41.83
C GLY A 48 26.17 7.18 -40.56
N LEU A 49 25.18 8.08 -40.70
CA LEU A 49 24.34 8.51 -39.58
C LEU A 49 23.28 7.49 -39.16
N ARG A 50 22.86 6.58 -40.04
CA ARG A 50 21.92 5.49 -39.70
C ARG A 50 22.61 4.32 -39.01
N GLU A 51 23.90 4.11 -39.25
CA GLU A 51 24.73 3.06 -38.65
C GLU A 51 25.38 3.50 -37.32
N THR A 52 24.61 4.16 -36.45
CA THR A 52 25.05 4.98 -35.30
C THR A 52 25.80 4.29 -34.16
N ILE A 53 26.20 3.02 -34.29
CA ILE A 53 26.85 2.25 -33.22
C ILE A 53 28.21 2.90 -32.87
N GLY A 54 28.26 3.62 -31.74
CA GLY A 54 29.48 4.21 -31.18
C GLY A 54 29.78 5.66 -31.59
N MET A 55 28.88 6.36 -32.30
CA MET A 55 29.02 7.79 -32.55
C MET A 55 28.57 8.63 -31.35
N ASP A 56 29.35 9.65 -30.98
CA ASP A 56 28.91 10.66 -30.01
C ASP A 56 27.96 11.69 -30.65
N ARG A 57 27.18 12.39 -29.82
CA ARG A 57 26.20 13.41 -30.27
C ARG A 57 26.84 14.54 -31.07
N LYS A 58 28.09 14.90 -30.78
CA LYS A 58 28.79 16.00 -31.45
C LYS A 58 29.13 15.62 -32.89
N ARG A 59 29.54 14.38 -33.11
CA ARG A 59 29.83 13.83 -34.44
C ARG A 59 28.56 13.73 -35.28
N ILE A 60 27.44 13.29 -34.70
CA ILE A 60 26.13 13.24 -35.37
C ILE A 60 25.70 14.64 -35.85
N SER A 61 25.74 15.64 -34.97
CA SER A 61 25.37 17.03 -35.30
C SER A 61 26.30 17.62 -36.37
N ASN A 62 27.62 17.42 -36.27
CA ASN A 62 28.58 17.90 -37.26
C ASN A 62 28.34 17.31 -38.66
N THR A 63 28.09 16.00 -38.76
CA THR A 63 27.84 15.35 -40.04
C THR A 63 26.52 15.81 -40.67
N ALA A 64 25.46 16.02 -39.88
CA ALA A 64 24.21 16.60 -40.38
C ALA A 64 24.40 18.05 -40.85
N ALA A 65 25.22 18.85 -40.15
CA ALA A 65 25.58 20.19 -40.57
C ALA A 65 26.41 20.20 -41.87
N GLU A 66 27.33 19.24 -42.04
CA GLU A 66 28.08 19.05 -43.29
C GLU A 66 27.15 18.69 -44.46
N MET A 67 26.11 17.89 -44.22
CA MET A 67 25.06 17.63 -45.23
C MET A 67 24.33 18.92 -45.60
N ALA A 68 23.89 19.72 -44.62
CA ALA A 68 23.24 21.00 -44.89
C ALA A 68 24.14 22.01 -45.64
N ALA A 69 25.45 22.00 -45.39
CA ALA A 69 26.40 22.86 -46.09
C ALA A 69 26.51 22.58 -47.60
N VAL A 70 26.07 21.39 -48.06
CA VAL A 70 25.98 21.05 -49.50
C VAL A 70 24.85 21.83 -50.18
N GLY A 71 23.85 22.29 -49.41
CA GLY A 71 22.74 23.11 -49.90
C GLY A 71 21.41 22.35 -50.04
N PRO A 72 20.44 22.88 -50.82
CA PRO A 72 19.09 22.33 -50.93
C PRO A 72 19.01 20.87 -51.39
N ASP A 73 20.02 20.37 -52.11
CA ASP A 73 20.08 18.98 -52.58
C ASP A 73 20.19 17.97 -51.42
N ALA A 74 20.55 18.41 -50.20
CA ALA A 74 20.58 17.58 -49.01
C ALA A 74 19.21 17.40 -48.33
N VAL A 75 18.19 18.19 -48.72
CA VAL A 75 16.86 18.17 -48.09
C VAL A 75 16.20 16.78 -48.13
N PRO A 76 16.21 16.02 -49.24
CA PRO A 76 15.63 14.67 -49.27
C PRO A 76 16.29 13.74 -48.25
N ALA A 77 17.62 13.73 -48.19
CA ALA A 77 18.38 12.88 -47.28
C ALA A 77 18.18 13.28 -45.81
N LEU A 78 18.17 14.58 -45.50
CA LEU A 78 17.88 15.08 -44.15
C LEU A 78 16.42 14.79 -43.74
N THR A 79 15.48 14.83 -44.69
CA THR A 79 14.07 14.48 -44.43
C THR A 79 13.92 13.00 -44.10
N GLU A 80 14.67 12.12 -44.75
CA GLU A 80 14.68 10.70 -44.37
C GLU A 80 15.25 10.48 -42.97
N LEU A 81 16.28 11.24 -42.56
CA LEU A 81 16.84 11.16 -41.21
C LEU A 81 15.88 11.64 -40.12
N LEU A 82 14.82 12.39 -40.46
CA LEU A 82 13.74 12.70 -39.51
C LEU A 82 12.90 11.46 -39.12
N LEU A 83 13.04 10.35 -39.82
CA LEU A 83 12.36 9.08 -39.53
C LEU A 83 13.29 8.08 -38.83
N ASP A 84 14.51 8.47 -38.50
CA ASP A 84 15.49 7.60 -37.86
C ASP A 84 15.04 7.18 -36.44
N PRO A 85 15.22 5.91 -36.02
CA PRO A 85 14.85 5.46 -34.68
C PRO A 85 15.62 6.19 -33.56
N VAL A 86 16.79 6.76 -33.84
CA VAL A 86 17.62 7.45 -32.85
C VAL A 86 17.25 8.93 -32.77
N ALA A 87 16.72 9.37 -31.62
CA ALA A 87 16.32 10.76 -31.40
C ALA A 87 17.46 11.78 -31.63
N ALA A 88 18.71 11.43 -31.33
CA ALA A 88 19.86 12.29 -31.59
C ALA A 88 20.10 12.56 -33.10
N VAL A 89 19.79 11.58 -33.96
CA VAL A 89 19.88 11.73 -35.42
C VAL A 89 18.75 12.61 -35.92
N ARG A 90 17.51 12.37 -35.45
CA ARG A 90 16.36 13.23 -35.77
C ARG A 90 16.59 14.67 -35.35
N LEU A 91 17.11 14.89 -34.14
CA LEU A 91 17.45 16.22 -33.62
C LEU A 91 18.46 16.94 -34.51
N ALA A 92 19.56 16.26 -34.88
CA ALA A 92 20.58 16.81 -35.76
C ALA A 92 20.02 17.14 -37.16
N ALA A 93 19.12 16.32 -37.68
CA ALA A 93 18.43 16.59 -38.93
C ALA A 93 17.49 17.80 -38.84
N VAL A 94 16.78 17.98 -37.73
CA VAL A 94 15.97 19.20 -37.45
C VAL A 94 16.85 20.46 -37.44
N GLU A 95 17.99 20.42 -36.75
CA GLU A 95 18.94 21.54 -36.70
C GLU A 95 19.55 21.86 -38.09
N ALA A 96 19.91 20.83 -38.84
CA ALA A 96 20.44 20.94 -40.19
C ALA A 96 19.38 21.56 -41.15
N LEU A 97 18.14 21.08 -41.09
CA LEU A 97 17.02 21.63 -41.87
C LEU A 97 16.71 23.09 -41.48
N ARG A 98 16.82 23.45 -40.20
CA ARG A 98 16.69 24.85 -39.76
C ARG A 98 17.68 25.76 -40.49
N SER A 99 18.94 25.32 -40.64
CA SER A 99 20.00 26.12 -41.28
C SER A 99 19.81 26.32 -42.79
N LEU A 100 19.05 25.45 -43.47
CA LEU A 100 18.73 25.54 -44.90
C LEU A 100 17.63 26.57 -45.21
N GLY A 101 16.90 27.04 -44.18
CA GLY A 101 15.93 28.12 -44.30
C GLY A 101 14.49 27.69 -44.65
N PRO A 102 13.54 28.63 -44.60
CA PRO A 102 12.11 28.33 -44.53
C PRO A 102 11.49 27.79 -45.82
N GLN A 103 12.09 28.09 -46.99
CA GLN A 103 11.51 27.72 -48.29
C GLN A 103 11.56 26.21 -48.57
N VAL A 104 12.56 25.53 -48.01
CA VAL A 104 12.79 24.09 -48.24
C VAL A 104 12.48 23.23 -47.02
N ALA A 105 12.54 23.82 -45.81
CA ALA A 105 12.39 23.08 -44.56
C ALA A 105 10.98 23.09 -43.95
N GLN A 106 10.02 23.84 -44.53
CA GLN A 106 8.66 24.01 -43.97
C GLN A 106 7.95 22.68 -43.68
N GLY A 107 7.74 21.85 -44.70
CA GLY A 107 7.05 20.57 -44.56
C GLY A 107 7.76 19.60 -43.59
N PRO A 108 9.07 19.35 -43.79
CA PRO A 108 9.85 18.49 -42.91
C PRO A 108 9.82 18.89 -41.43
N LEU A 109 9.97 20.19 -41.12
CA LEU A 109 9.99 20.67 -39.73
C LEU A 109 8.61 20.65 -39.07
N ILE A 110 7.54 21.01 -39.80
CA ILE A 110 6.16 20.90 -39.28
C ILE A 110 5.85 19.45 -38.90
N ALA A 111 6.31 18.48 -39.70
CA ALA A 111 6.10 17.06 -39.44
C ALA A 111 6.79 16.54 -38.18
N ARG A 112 7.68 17.32 -37.55
CA ARG A 112 8.39 16.97 -36.31
C ARG A 112 7.91 17.72 -35.06
N LEU A 113 6.96 18.64 -35.20
CA LEU A 113 6.35 19.31 -34.03
C LEU A 113 5.62 18.35 -33.08
N GLY A 114 5.29 17.14 -33.55
CA GLY A 114 4.73 16.05 -32.75
C GLY A 114 5.62 14.81 -32.68
N ASP A 115 6.94 14.99 -32.69
CA ASP A 115 7.87 13.87 -32.49
C ASP A 115 7.65 13.22 -31.11
N GLU A 116 7.89 11.91 -31.01
CA GLU A 116 7.76 11.15 -29.76
C GLU A 116 8.78 11.58 -28.70
N ASP A 117 9.93 12.10 -29.13
CA ASP A 117 10.97 12.62 -28.25
C ASP A 117 10.72 14.12 -28.02
N PRO A 118 10.47 14.56 -26.77
CA PRO A 118 10.16 15.96 -26.47
C PRO A 118 11.27 16.94 -26.85
N ALA A 119 12.54 16.52 -26.84
CA ALA A 119 13.66 17.39 -27.23
C ALA A 119 13.67 17.63 -28.74
N VAL A 120 13.33 16.61 -29.54
CA VAL A 120 13.16 16.73 -31.00
C VAL A 120 11.97 17.63 -31.33
N ALA A 121 10.82 17.43 -30.67
CA ALA A 121 9.63 18.26 -30.87
C ALA A 121 9.87 19.73 -30.46
N ALA A 122 10.54 19.97 -29.33
CA ALA A 122 10.91 21.31 -28.90
C ALA A 122 11.90 21.98 -29.87
N ALA A 123 12.90 21.24 -30.37
CA ALA A 123 13.83 21.76 -31.38
C ALA A 123 13.13 22.08 -32.71
N ALA A 124 12.15 21.27 -33.12
CA ALA A 124 11.33 21.55 -34.29
C ALA A 124 10.47 22.81 -34.06
N ALA A 125 9.91 23.00 -32.87
CA ALA A 125 9.17 24.21 -32.50
C ALA A 125 10.07 25.45 -32.50
N GLU A 126 11.29 25.35 -31.98
CA GLU A 126 12.29 26.42 -32.06
C GLU A 126 12.69 26.72 -33.52
N ALA A 127 12.90 25.69 -34.33
CA ALA A 127 13.25 25.86 -35.74
C ALA A 127 12.14 26.56 -36.54
N VAL A 128 10.90 26.07 -36.45
CA VAL A 128 9.73 26.73 -37.04
C VAL A 128 9.58 28.16 -36.49
N GLY A 129 9.74 28.31 -35.18
CA GLY A 129 9.69 29.58 -34.47
C GLY A 129 10.85 30.55 -34.74
N SER A 130 11.89 30.13 -35.47
CA SER A 130 12.97 31.03 -35.91
C SER A 130 12.67 31.73 -37.24
N PHE A 131 11.71 31.24 -38.01
CA PHE A 131 11.40 31.79 -39.34
C PHE A 131 10.36 32.91 -39.28
N GLU A 132 10.62 34.06 -39.91
CA GLU A 132 9.65 35.15 -40.07
C GLU A 132 8.63 34.86 -41.18
N ALA A 133 7.90 33.75 -41.06
CA ALA A 133 6.91 33.33 -42.04
C ALA A 133 5.52 33.17 -41.41
N ASP A 134 4.47 33.60 -42.12
CA ASP A 134 3.09 33.60 -41.61
C ASP A 134 2.61 32.20 -41.18
N TRP A 135 3.04 31.16 -41.90
CA TRP A 135 2.69 29.78 -41.60
C TRP A 135 3.27 29.27 -40.28
N ALA A 136 4.35 29.87 -39.76
CA ALA A 136 5.01 29.43 -38.54
C ALA A 136 4.10 29.64 -37.32
N VAL A 137 3.35 30.75 -37.28
CA VAL A 137 2.38 31.02 -36.21
C VAL A 137 1.24 30.01 -36.26
N ASP A 138 0.66 29.80 -37.45
CA ASP A 138 -0.43 28.82 -37.65
C ASP A 138 0.02 27.39 -37.30
N ALA A 139 1.28 27.03 -37.56
CA ALA A 139 1.85 25.74 -37.19
C ALA A 139 2.05 25.60 -35.67
N LEU A 140 2.68 26.58 -35.02
CA LEU A 140 3.02 26.53 -33.60
C LEU A 140 1.78 26.55 -32.70
N VAL A 141 0.76 27.36 -33.03
CA VAL A 141 -0.46 27.46 -32.21
C VAL A 141 -1.16 26.09 -32.06
N ARG A 142 -1.10 25.22 -33.08
CA ARG A 142 -1.69 23.86 -33.01
C ARG A 142 -1.05 22.97 -31.95
N TRP A 143 0.16 23.29 -31.51
CA TRP A 143 0.94 22.49 -30.55
C TRP A 143 0.99 23.09 -29.14
N LEU A 144 0.19 24.12 -28.86
CA LEU A 144 0.00 24.64 -27.50
C LEU A 144 -0.51 23.57 -26.52
N GLY A 145 -1.23 22.56 -27.02
CA GLY A 145 -1.75 21.43 -26.24
C GLY A 145 -0.85 20.20 -26.17
N HIS A 146 0.44 20.31 -26.52
CA HIS A 146 1.35 19.17 -26.47
C HIS A 146 1.42 18.56 -25.04
N SER A 147 1.51 17.23 -24.93
CA SER A 147 1.51 16.52 -23.63
C SER A 147 2.73 16.87 -22.77
N ASP A 148 3.90 17.04 -23.40
CA ASP A 148 5.14 17.40 -22.73
C ASP A 148 5.24 18.91 -22.38
N PRO A 149 5.53 19.28 -21.11
CA PRO A 149 5.67 20.67 -20.67
C PRO A 149 6.79 21.47 -21.35
N LEU A 150 7.91 20.83 -21.71
CA LEU A 150 9.03 21.49 -22.39
C LEU A 150 8.57 22.04 -23.74
N VAL A 151 7.86 21.21 -24.52
CA VAL A 151 7.35 21.58 -25.85
C VAL A 151 6.35 22.74 -25.73
N ARG A 152 5.39 22.66 -24.80
CA ARG A 152 4.43 23.77 -24.58
C ARG A 152 5.13 25.09 -24.25
N LYS A 153 6.12 25.04 -23.35
CA LYS A 153 6.92 26.20 -22.98
C LYS A 153 7.67 26.77 -24.19
N THR A 154 8.37 25.94 -24.95
CA THR A 154 9.12 26.38 -26.14
C THR A 154 8.19 26.98 -27.19
N VAL A 155 7.05 26.34 -27.48
CA VAL A 155 6.03 26.88 -28.39
C VAL A 155 5.56 28.25 -27.92
N MET A 156 5.25 28.42 -26.63
CA MET A 156 4.80 29.70 -26.09
C MET A 156 5.89 30.78 -26.17
N GLU A 157 7.14 30.45 -25.85
CA GLU A 157 8.28 31.36 -25.99
C GLU A 157 8.47 31.83 -27.44
N GLN A 158 8.32 30.94 -28.42
CA GLN A 158 8.42 31.31 -29.83
C GLN A 158 7.24 32.19 -30.27
N LEU A 159 6.02 31.91 -29.79
CA LEU A 159 4.84 32.71 -30.11
C LEU A 159 4.88 34.11 -29.47
N GLN A 160 5.41 34.26 -28.25
CA GLN A 160 5.57 35.55 -27.58
C GLN A 160 6.52 36.51 -28.32
N ARG A 161 7.43 35.98 -29.14
CA ARG A 161 8.35 36.78 -29.98
C ARG A 161 7.69 37.28 -31.27
N ARG A 162 6.41 36.94 -31.51
CA ARG A 162 5.68 37.30 -32.73
C ARG A 162 4.73 38.45 -32.48
N ASP A 163 4.19 38.98 -33.58
CA ASP A 163 3.14 39.99 -33.50
C ASP A 163 1.93 39.45 -32.71
N ALA A 164 1.69 40.04 -31.55
CA ALA A 164 0.65 39.62 -30.62
C ALA A 164 -0.76 39.73 -31.23
N ALA A 165 -0.98 40.67 -32.16
CA ALA A 165 -2.26 40.76 -32.87
C ALA A 165 -2.47 39.52 -33.75
N ARG A 166 -1.47 39.16 -34.56
CA ARG A 166 -1.52 37.94 -35.37
C ARG A 166 -1.69 36.68 -34.54
N VAL A 167 -0.92 36.48 -33.48
CA VAL A 167 -1.02 35.27 -32.64
C VAL A 167 -2.41 35.14 -32.03
N ARG A 168 -2.97 36.23 -31.47
CA ARG A 168 -4.35 36.25 -30.94
C ARG A 168 -5.39 35.89 -32.00
N ASP A 169 -5.26 36.39 -33.23
CA ASP A 169 -6.18 36.05 -34.31
C ASP A 169 -6.13 34.56 -34.69
N VAL A 170 -4.96 33.92 -34.63
CA VAL A 170 -4.85 32.47 -34.81
C VAL A 170 -5.48 31.73 -33.64
N ILE A 171 -5.19 32.13 -32.40
CA ILE A 171 -5.75 31.53 -31.18
C ILE A 171 -7.28 31.63 -31.17
N ARG A 172 -7.87 32.79 -31.53
CA ARG A 172 -9.32 32.97 -31.64
C ARG A 172 -9.97 32.02 -32.65
N ARG A 173 -9.33 31.81 -33.80
CA ARG A 173 -9.81 30.85 -34.80
C ARG A 173 -9.80 29.43 -34.24
N GLN A 174 -8.79 29.05 -33.45
CA GLN A 174 -8.76 27.76 -32.77
C GLN A 174 -9.79 27.68 -31.63
N LEU A 175 -10.02 28.74 -30.85
CA LEU A 175 -11.07 28.74 -29.83
C LEU A 175 -12.46 28.57 -30.43
N ALA A 176 -12.74 29.19 -31.58
CA ALA A 176 -14.01 29.06 -32.28
C ALA A 176 -14.25 27.64 -32.85
N SER A 177 -13.18 26.88 -33.13
CA SER A 177 -13.25 25.52 -33.65
C SER A 177 -12.03 24.72 -33.18
N PRO A 178 -12.01 24.29 -31.90
CA PRO A 178 -10.85 23.68 -31.29
C PRO A 178 -10.63 22.27 -31.86
N PRO A 179 -9.37 21.82 -32.02
CA PRO A 179 -9.08 20.43 -32.32
C PRO A 179 -9.69 19.52 -31.24
N VAL A 180 -10.37 18.45 -31.66
CA VAL A 180 -11.15 17.57 -30.76
C VAL A 180 -10.28 16.93 -29.67
N ASP A 181 -9.02 16.67 -30.00
CA ASP A 181 -8.00 16.06 -29.14
C ASP A 181 -7.30 17.06 -28.19
N VAL A 182 -7.35 18.36 -28.50
CA VAL A 182 -6.68 19.42 -27.73
C VAL A 182 -7.65 20.20 -26.85
N GLY A 183 -8.89 20.43 -27.32
CA GLY A 183 -9.87 21.25 -26.63
C GLY A 183 -9.50 22.74 -26.57
N ARG A 184 -10.21 23.51 -25.75
CA ARG A 184 -10.05 24.98 -25.65
C ARG A 184 -9.00 25.43 -24.64
N ALA A 185 -8.70 24.60 -23.64
CA ALA A 185 -7.89 24.96 -22.49
C ALA A 185 -6.48 25.53 -22.83
N PRO A 186 -5.67 24.90 -23.70
CA PRO A 186 -4.32 25.41 -24.00
C PRO A 186 -4.32 26.77 -24.70
N PHE A 187 -5.39 27.05 -25.45
CA PHE A 187 -5.57 28.32 -26.15
C PHE A 187 -5.96 29.44 -25.19
N LEU A 188 -6.83 29.15 -24.21
CA LEU A 188 -7.17 30.09 -23.13
C LEU A 188 -5.94 30.42 -22.29
N GLU A 189 -5.17 29.41 -21.86
CA GLU A 189 -3.95 29.64 -21.09
C GLU A 189 -2.94 30.51 -21.86
N ALA A 190 -2.76 30.25 -23.16
CA ALA A 190 -1.87 31.03 -24.01
C ALA A 190 -2.29 32.50 -24.15
N LEU A 191 -3.59 32.82 -24.16
CA LEU A 191 -4.06 34.21 -24.18
C LEU A 191 -3.56 35.00 -22.97
N GLY A 192 -3.43 34.37 -21.80
CA GLY A 192 -2.95 35.00 -20.57
C GLY A 192 -1.55 35.61 -20.67
N HIS A 193 -0.72 35.11 -21.59
CA HIS A 193 0.61 35.64 -21.83
C HIS A 193 0.63 36.94 -22.66
N PHE A 194 -0.48 37.31 -23.27
CA PHE A 194 -0.65 38.56 -24.00
C PHE A 194 -1.46 39.51 -23.11
N ALA A 195 -0.79 40.17 -22.16
CA ALA A 195 -1.40 40.94 -21.06
C ALA A 195 -2.09 42.26 -21.50
N ASP A 196 -2.89 42.22 -22.57
CA ASP A 196 -3.64 43.34 -23.12
C ASP A 196 -5.13 43.28 -22.80
N LYS A 197 -5.87 44.33 -23.16
CA LYS A 197 -7.28 44.49 -22.83
C LYS A 197 -8.19 43.48 -23.53
N ASP A 198 -7.85 43.05 -24.75
CA ASP A 198 -8.71 42.13 -25.49
C ASP A 198 -8.57 40.70 -24.97
N ALA A 199 -7.34 40.25 -24.71
CA ALA A 199 -7.07 38.94 -24.12
C ALA A 199 -7.74 38.79 -22.75
N LYS A 200 -7.65 39.83 -21.90
CA LYS A 200 -8.36 39.85 -20.61
C LYS A 200 -9.87 39.71 -20.79
N ARG A 201 -10.46 40.45 -21.73
CA ARG A 201 -11.91 40.40 -21.99
C ARG A 201 -12.35 39.00 -22.42
N GLU A 202 -11.56 38.32 -23.24
CA GLU A 202 -11.84 36.95 -23.68
C GLU A 202 -11.73 35.93 -22.55
N LEU A 203 -10.70 36.04 -21.71
CA LEU A 203 -10.54 35.20 -20.53
C LEU A 203 -11.69 35.38 -19.53
N LEU A 204 -12.11 36.62 -19.29
CA LEU A 204 -13.23 36.91 -18.40
C LEU A 204 -14.55 36.34 -18.95
N ALA A 205 -14.79 36.45 -20.26
CA ALA A 205 -15.98 35.85 -20.87
C ALA A 205 -15.96 34.31 -20.81
N ALA A 206 -14.78 33.70 -20.84
CA ALA A 206 -14.61 32.25 -20.71
C ALA A 206 -14.86 31.72 -19.29
N LEU A 207 -14.93 32.59 -18.27
CA LEU A 207 -15.31 32.19 -16.91
C LEU A 207 -16.80 31.82 -16.79
N ASP A 208 -17.64 32.26 -17.73
CA ASP A 208 -19.08 31.97 -17.74
C ASP A 208 -19.37 30.51 -18.15
N ASP A 209 -18.41 29.82 -18.77
CA ASP A 209 -18.51 28.41 -19.14
C ASP A 209 -17.71 27.54 -18.14
N PRO A 210 -18.37 26.67 -17.34
CA PRO A 210 -17.69 25.81 -16.37
C PRO A 210 -16.59 24.93 -16.95
N ALA A 211 -16.66 24.56 -18.24
CA ALA A 211 -15.63 23.74 -18.89
C ALA A 211 -14.36 24.55 -19.21
N ASP A 212 -14.50 25.84 -19.48
CA ASP A 212 -13.41 26.74 -19.84
C ASP A 212 -12.82 27.47 -18.61
N ALA A 213 -13.64 27.67 -17.57
CA ALA A 213 -13.30 28.49 -16.40
C ALA A 213 -11.95 28.15 -15.74
N PRO A 214 -11.56 26.86 -15.53
CA PRO A 214 -10.25 26.55 -14.95
C PRO A 214 -9.07 27.01 -15.81
N ALA A 215 -9.18 26.89 -17.13
CA ALA A 215 -8.14 27.32 -18.06
C ALA A 215 -8.11 28.85 -18.19
N ALA A 216 -9.28 29.49 -18.16
CA ALA A 216 -9.40 30.93 -18.12
C ALA A 216 -8.77 31.53 -16.86
N LEU A 217 -8.97 30.93 -15.68
CA LEU A 217 -8.31 31.35 -14.44
C LEU A 217 -6.79 31.21 -14.51
N ARG A 218 -6.25 30.13 -15.09
CA ARG A 218 -4.81 30.00 -15.34
C ARG A 218 -4.28 31.05 -16.31
N GLY A 219 -5.04 31.39 -17.35
CA GLY A 219 -4.72 32.51 -18.23
C GLY A 219 -4.69 33.85 -17.49
N LEU A 220 -5.70 34.13 -16.64
CA LEU A 220 -5.74 35.35 -15.82
C LEU A 220 -4.59 35.40 -14.81
N ALA A 221 -4.16 34.26 -14.27
CA ALA A 221 -2.99 34.17 -13.41
C ALA A 221 -1.70 34.59 -14.14
N ALA A 222 -1.52 34.16 -15.39
CA ALA A 222 -0.38 34.55 -16.21
C ALA A 222 -0.34 36.07 -16.51
N MET A 223 -1.48 36.77 -16.42
CA MET A 223 -1.55 38.24 -16.55
C MET A 223 -1.09 38.99 -15.29
N GLY A 224 -1.01 38.32 -14.13
CA GLY A 224 -0.62 38.92 -12.85
C GLY A 224 -1.49 40.11 -12.43
N ASP A 225 -0.84 41.21 -12.05
CA ASP A 225 -1.46 42.45 -11.57
C ASP A 225 -2.60 42.99 -12.45
N ALA A 226 -2.56 42.73 -13.76
CA ALA A 226 -3.53 43.25 -14.72
C ALA A 226 -4.93 42.62 -14.60
N ALA A 227 -5.07 41.47 -13.92
CA ALA A 227 -6.32 40.73 -13.75
C ALA A 227 -6.88 40.77 -12.32
N VAL A 228 -6.12 41.29 -11.33
CA VAL A 228 -6.47 41.23 -9.90
C VAL A 228 -7.85 41.80 -9.58
N VAL A 229 -8.20 42.94 -10.18
CA VAL A 229 -9.47 43.62 -9.88
C VAL A 229 -10.66 42.79 -10.39
N GLU A 230 -10.55 42.26 -11.60
CA GLU A 230 -11.61 41.48 -12.22
C GLU A 230 -11.75 40.09 -11.59
N VAL A 231 -10.65 39.43 -11.22
CA VAL A 231 -10.68 38.17 -10.48
C VAL A 231 -11.30 38.36 -9.09
N ALA A 232 -10.98 39.47 -8.40
CA ALA A 232 -11.61 39.77 -7.11
C ALA A 232 -13.12 40.02 -7.25
N ALA A 233 -13.55 40.66 -8.34
CA ALA A 233 -14.97 40.82 -8.66
C ALA A 233 -15.66 39.48 -8.93
N TYR A 234 -14.97 38.55 -9.62
CA TYR A 234 -15.47 37.19 -9.86
C TYR A 234 -15.65 36.41 -8.55
N VAL A 235 -14.63 36.37 -7.67
CA VAL A 235 -14.73 35.72 -6.35
C VAL A 235 -15.90 36.29 -5.55
N LYS A 236 -16.07 37.62 -5.56
CA LYS A 236 -17.18 38.28 -4.85
C LYS A 236 -18.55 37.87 -5.40
N ALA A 237 -18.68 37.72 -6.71
CA ALA A 237 -19.93 37.32 -7.35
C ALA A 237 -20.31 35.86 -7.00
N HIS A 238 -19.32 34.99 -6.81
CA HIS A 238 -19.47 33.55 -6.54
C HIS A 238 -19.19 33.19 -5.07
N ALA A 239 -19.20 34.19 -4.17
CA ALA A 239 -18.80 34.04 -2.77
C ALA A 239 -19.73 33.13 -1.94
N LYS A 240 -20.87 32.74 -2.50
CA LYS A 240 -21.94 31.96 -1.84
C LYS A 240 -22.44 30.80 -2.70
N ASP A 241 -21.69 30.44 -3.74
CA ASP A 241 -22.09 29.37 -4.64
C ASP A 241 -21.97 28.01 -3.95
N GLU A 242 -22.81 27.06 -4.34
CA GLU A 242 -22.83 25.72 -3.74
C GLU A 242 -21.57 24.91 -4.08
N ASP A 243 -20.91 25.22 -5.21
CA ASP A 243 -19.62 24.65 -5.61
C ASP A 243 -18.54 25.75 -5.64
N PRO A 244 -17.77 25.92 -4.54
CA PRO A 244 -16.77 26.97 -4.45
C PRO A 244 -15.46 26.65 -5.19
N ALA A 245 -15.33 25.52 -5.89
CA ALA A 245 -14.05 25.08 -6.46
C ALA A 245 -13.40 26.16 -7.36
N LEU A 246 -14.17 26.76 -8.27
CA LEU A 246 -13.68 27.83 -9.15
C LEU A 246 -13.37 29.12 -8.37
N ALA A 247 -14.12 29.42 -7.31
CA ALA A 247 -13.84 30.56 -6.45
C ALA A 247 -12.54 30.35 -5.64
N VAL A 248 -12.26 29.11 -5.20
CA VAL A 248 -10.97 28.74 -4.57
C VAL A 248 -9.80 28.89 -5.55
N ASP A 249 -9.96 28.43 -6.79
CA ASP A 249 -8.95 28.63 -7.83
C ASP A 249 -8.71 30.12 -8.10
N ALA A 250 -9.77 30.93 -8.15
CA ALA A 250 -9.67 32.38 -8.30
C ALA A 250 -9.01 33.07 -7.09
N LEU A 251 -9.22 32.58 -5.86
CA LEU A 251 -8.47 33.04 -4.67
C LEU A 251 -6.96 32.75 -4.82
N ALA A 252 -6.58 31.60 -5.41
CA ALA A 252 -5.18 31.29 -5.70
C ALA A 252 -4.57 32.23 -6.75
N VAL A 253 -5.37 32.66 -7.74
CA VAL A 253 -4.95 33.69 -8.70
C VAL A 253 -4.67 35.02 -7.99
N LEU A 254 -5.55 35.46 -7.10
CA LEU A 254 -5.31 36.68 -6.29
C LEU A 254 -4.06 36.52 -5.43
N ALA A 255 -3.90 35.37 -4.80
CA ALA A 255 -2.73 35.08 -3.97
C ALA A 255 -1.42 35.19 -4.78
N ALA A 256 -1.37 34.69 -6.00
CA ALA A 256 -0.17 34.77 -6.84
C ALA A 256 0.21 36.21 -7.25
N ALA A 257 -0.71 37.18 -7.12
CA ALA A 257 -0.51 38.57 -7.54
C ALA A 257 0.07 39.50 -6.44
N GLY A 258 0.85 38.94 -5.51
CA GLY A 258 1.60 39.68 -4.49
C GLY A 258 0.73 40.62 -3.63
N ASP A 259 1.26 41.80 -3.31
CA ASP A 259 0.64 42.75 -2.37
C ASP A 259 -0.75 43.24 -2.83
N LYS A 260 -0.94 43.46 -4.13
CA LYS A 260 -2.24 43.89 -4.67
C LYS A 260 -3.30 42.81 -4.51
N GLY A 261 -2.89 41.56 -4.72
CA GLY A 261 -3.72 40.38 -4.50
C GLY A 261 -4.10 40.20 -3.04
N ALA A 262 -3.11 40.23 -2.14
CA ALA A 262 -3.32 40.14 -0.69
C ALA A 262 -4.30 41.22 -0.18
N ALA A 263 -4.14 42.47 -0.64
CA ALA A 263 -5.04 43.57 -0.28
C ALA A 263 -6.48 43.37 -0.78
N GLN A 264 -6.71 42.60 -1.85
CA GLN A 264 -8.07 42.23 -2.28
C GLN A 264 -8.62 41.05 -1.48
N LEU A 265 -7.80 40.04 -1.18
CA LEU A 265 -8.19 38.91 -0.35
C LEU A 265 -8.73 39.38 1.00
N GLU A 266 -8.02 40.29 1.68
CA GLU A 266 -8.46 40.87 2.95
C GLU A 266 -9.81 41.59 2.85
N LYS A 267 -10.07 42.31 1.75
CA LYS A 267 -11.34 42.99 1.51
C LYS A 267 -12.49 42.02 1.24
N LEU A 268 -12.20 40.82 0.71
CA LEU A 268 -13.21 39.81 0.40
C LEU A 268 -13.65 39.03 1.64
N LEU A 269 -12.76 38.79 2.61
CA LEU A 269 -12.99 37.99 3.82
C LEU A 269 -14.37 38.21 4.51
N PRO A 270 -14.90 39.45 4.66
CA PRO A 270 -16.20 39.65 5.31
C PRO A 270 -17.41 39.12 4.52
N SER A 271 -17.25 38.83 3.22
CA SER A 271 -18.33 38.45 2.30
C SER A 271 -18.31 36.99 1.87
N LEU A 272 -17.28 36.23 2.25
CA LEU A 272 -17.06 34.83 1.86
C LEU A 272 -17.86 33.85 2.73
N SER A 273 -18.20 32.68 2.15
CA SER A 273 -18.66 31.51 2.91
C SER A 273 -17.56 30.97 3.83
N PRO A 274 -17.86 30.14 4.85
CA PRO A 274 -16.86 29.54 5.72
C PRO A 274 -15.74 28.79 4.97
N GLU A 275 -16.10 28.04 3.92
CA GLU A 275 -15.15 27.27 3.10
C GLU A 275 -14.18 28.21 2.36
N LEU A 276 -14.70 29.31 1.82
CA LEU A 276 -13.90 30.32 1.13
C LEU A 276 -13.09 31.18 2.09
N VAL A 277 -13.55 31.40 3.33
CA VAL A 277 -12.76 32.05 4.38
C VAL A 277 -11.53 31.21 4.70
N HIS A 278 -11.68 29.89 4.88
CA HIS A 278 -10.56 28.99 5.11
C HIS A 278 -9.51 29.10 4.00
N ALA A 279 -9.94 28.95 2.74
CA ALA A 279 -9.05 29.06 1.59
C ALA A 279 -8.40 30.45 1.48
N ALA A 280 -9.15 31.53 1.70
CA ALA A 280 -8.61 32.88 1.63
C ALA A 280 -7.59 33.18 2.73
N VAL A 281 -7.83 32.74 3.97
CA VAL A 281 -6.88 32.92 5.09
C VAL A 281 -5.61 32.13 4.83
N ASP A 282 -5.71 30.84 4.48
CA ASP A 282 -4.56 29.99 4.13
C ASP A 282 -3.67 30.65 3.05
N LYS A 283 -4.27 31.10 1.95
CA LYS A 283 -3.52 31.78 0.88
C LYS A 283 -2.93 33.13 1.31
N THR A 284 -3.64 33.88 2.15
CA THR A 284 -3.16 35.17 2.66
C THR A 284 -1.96 34.98 3.60
N VAL A 285 -1.95 33.91 4.39
CA VAL A 285 -0.87 33.58 5.33
C VAL A 285 0.33 32.98 4.60
N ALA A 286 0.13 32.02 3.68
CA ALA A 286 1.21 31.41 2.90
C ALA A 286 2.05 32.43 2.12
N ASN A 287 1.43 33.51 1.63
CA ASN A 287 2.09 34.59 0.92
C ASN A 287 2.81 35.60 1.82
N ALA A 288 2.65 35.52 3.14
CA ALA A 288 3.28 36.43 4.08
C ALA A 288 4.78 36.18 4.23
N GLY A 289 5.26 34.98 3.91
CA GLY A 289 6.64 34.59 4.13
C GLY A 289 7.03 34.80 5.60
N GLU A 290 8.06 35.63 5.84
CA GLU A 290 8.56 35.93 7.19
C GLU A 290 7.53 36.68 8.09
N ASP A 291 6.48 37.27 7.51
CA ASP A 291 5.44 38.02 8.24
C ASP A 291 4.22 37.17 8.66
N GLU A 292 4.26 35.85 8.49
CA GLU A 292 3.17 34.92 8.83
C GLU A 292 2.58 35.17 10.22
N GLY A 293 3.43 35.24 11.24
CA GLY A 293 2.99 35.44 12.62
C GLY A 293 2.29 36.79 12.84
N ALA A 294 2.76 37.86 12.20
CA ALA A 294 2.15 39.19 12.30
C ALA A 294 0.75 39.20 11.65
N ARG A 295 0.59 38.53 10.50
CA ARG A 295 -0.70 38.43 9.81
C ARG A 295 -1.70 37.60 10.60
N LEU A 296 -1.29 36.44 11.11
CA LEU A 296 -2.12 35.62 11.99
C LEU A 296 -2.58 36.44 13.21
N THR A 297 -1.66 37.17 13.85
CA THR A 297 -1.96 38.03 15.00
C THR A 297 -3.06 39.04 14.66
N ALA A 298 -2.96 39.73 13.52
CA ALA A 298 -3.97 40.68 13.08
C ALA A 298 -5.33 40.01 12.81
N LEU A 299 -5.34 38.86 12.10
CA LEU A 299 -6.57 38.14 11.75
C LEU A 299 -7.28 37.54 12.98
N SER A 300 -6.56 37.23 14.05
CA SER A 300 -7.15 36.74 15.31
C SER A 300 -8.05 37.75 16.02
N GLY A 301 -7.95 39.04 15.68
CA GLY A 301 -8.82 40.13 16.16
C GLY A 301 -9.93 40.52 15.17
N HIS A 302 -10.10 39.78 14.08
CA HIS A 302 -11.02 40.17 13.01
C HIS A 302 -12.50 40.15 13.46
N LYS A 303 -13.34 41.07 12.97
CA LYS A 303 -14.75 41.15 13.39
C LYS A 303 -15.55 39.88 13.07
N ASN A 304 -15.26 39.25 11.92
CA ASN A 304 -15.85 37.96 11.52
C ASN A 304 -15.29 36.81 12.39
N LEU A 305 -16.18 36.04 13.02
CA LEU A 305 -15.82 34.92 13.90
C LEU A 305 -15.16 33.75 13.16
N GLU A 306 -15.52 33.51 11.90
CA GLU A 306 -14.92 32.44 11.09
C GLU A 306 -13.46 32.74 10.77
N VAL A 307 -13.16 33.99 10.40
CA VAL A 307 -11.79 34.45 10.15
C VAL A 307 -10.94 34.31 11.43
N ARG A 308 -11.51 34.66 12.59
CA ARG A 308 -10.83 34.48 13.87
C ARG A 308 -10.57 33.01 14.19
N ALA A 309 -11.58 32.15 14.01
CA ALA A 309 -11.45 30.73 14.25
C ALA A 309 -10.34 30.13 13.39
N GLU A 310 -10.32 30.46 12.10
CA GLU A 310 -9.29 29.97 11.19
C GLU A 310 -7.88 30.46 11.57
N ALA A 311 -7.72 31.75 11.86
CA ALA A 311 -6.44 32.29 12.30
C ALA A 311 -5.94 31.61 13.58
N LEU A 312 -6.80 31.43 14.59
CA LEU A 312 -6.44 30.75 15.85
C LEU A 312 -6.11 29.28 15.65
N LYS A 313 -6.79 28.61 14.71
CA LYS A 313 -6.47 27.23 14.34
C LYS A 313 -5.06 27.14 13.75
N GLN A 314 -4.73 27.99 12.79
CA GLN A 314 -3.40 28.02 12.19
C GLN A 314 -2.31 28.40 13.20
N MET A 315 -2.58 29.32 14.13
CA MET A 315 -1.67 29.61 15.25
C MET A 315 -1.42 28.39 16.14
N ALA A 316 -2.48 27.63 16.46
CA ALA A 316 -2.35 26.43 17.29
C ALA A 316 -1.56 25.30 16.62
N GLU A 317 -1.60 25.23 15.28
CA GLU A 317 -0.90 24.22 14.47
C GLU A 317 0.56 24.61 14.19
N SER A 318 0.82 25.87 13.87
CA SER A 318 2.16 26.37 13.50
C SER A 318 2.99 26.89 14.69
N GLY A 319 2.32 27.33 15.77
CA GLY A 319 2.94 28.12 16.84
C GLY A 319 3.30 29.56 16.44
N ALA A 320 3.01 29.97 15.20
CA ALA A 320 3.32 31.31 14.70
C ALA A 320 2.28 32.35 15.16
N GLY A 321 2.76 33.57 15.44
CA GLY A 321 1.93 34.71 15.87
C GLY A 321 1.89 34.92 17.38
N ASP A 322 1.25 36.00 17.80
CA ASP A 322 1.03 36.36 19.20
C ASP A 322 -0.44 36.10 19.59
N PRO A 323 -0.75 34.90 20.13
CA PRO A 323 -2.10 34.59 20.59
C PRO A 323 -2.54 35.45 21.79
N THR A 324 -1.62 36.24 22.40
CA THR A 324 -1.94 37.09 23.56
C THR A 324 -2.55 38.44 23.19
N ALA A 325 -2.40 38.89 21.94
CA ALA A 325 -2.85 40.22 21.49
C ALA A 325 -4.37 40.44 21.62
N HIS A 326 -5.19 39.39 21.49
CA HIS A 326 -6.66 39.45 21.50
C HIS A 326 -7.32 38.50 22.53
N LEU A 327 -6.63 38.25 23.66
CA LEU A 327 -7.05 37.30 24.71
C LEU A 327 -8.51 37.43 25.15
N ALA A 328 -8.90 38.65 25.54
CA ALA A 328 -10.23 38.92 26.08
C ALA A 328 -11.33 38.74 25.02
N GLU A 329 -11.02 39.06 23.77
CA GLU A 329 -11.99 38.95 22.66
C GLU A 329 -12.21 37.49 22.24
N ASN A 330 -11.18 36.66 22.36
CA ASN A 330 -11.20 35.29 21.88
C ASN A 330 -11.59 34.26 22.96
N LEU A 331 -11.06 34.36 24.18
CA LEU A 331 -11.45 33.45 25.29
C LEU A 331 -12.88 33.72 25.81
N HIS A 332 -13.39 34.94 25.62
CA HIS A 332 -14.78 35.30 25.96
C HIS A 332 -15.67 35.47 24.72
N ALA A 333 -15.23 34.99 23.56
CA ALA A 333 -16.02 35.02 22.33
C ALA A 333 -17.36 34.30 22.52
N ARG A 334 -18.43 34.75 21.86
CA ARG A 334 -19.73 34.06 21.92
C ARG A 334 -19.70 32.66 21.32
N ASN A 335 -18.80 32.42 20.36
CA ASN A 335 -18.65 31.13 19.69
C ASN A 335 -17.74 30.20 20.53
N PRO A 336 -18.22 29.02 20.99
CA PRO A 336 -17.41 28.05 21.75
C PRO A 336 -16.16 27.57 21.02
N GLN A 337 -16.21 27.43 19.69
CA GLN A 337 -15.09 26.99 18.87
C GLN A 337 -13.93 28.00 18.92
N VAL A 338 -14.24 29.31 18.86
CA VAL A 338 -13.24 30.37 19.00
C VAL A 338 -12.56 30.31 20.37
N GLN A 339 -13.32 30.04 21.44
CA GLN A 339 -12.75 29.90 22.78
C GLN A 339 -11.80 28.70 22.90
N LEU A 340 -12.19 27.56 22.32
CA LEU A 340 -11.37 26.34 22.29
C LEU A 340 -10.07 26.55 21.51
N LEU A 341 -10.17 27.13 20.31
CA LEU A 341 -9.02 27.41 19.46
C LEU A 341 -8.10 28.47 20.09
N ALA A 342 -8.66 29.45 20.79
CA ALA A 342 -7.87 30.41 21.57
C ALA A 342 -7.06 29.74 22.68
N ALA A 343 -7.66 28.81 23.44
CA ALA A 343 -6.95 28.05 24.47
C ALA A 343 -5.81 27.21 23.87
N LYS A 344 -6.04 26.58 22.71
CA LYS A 344 -5.03 25.81 21.98
C LYS A 344 -3.90 26.68 21.44
N ALA A 345 -4.22 27.81 20.82
CA ALA A 345 -3.23 28.75 20.29
C ALA A 345 -2.33 29.29 21.41
N LEU A 346 -2.91 29.62 22.58
CA LEU A 346 -2.13 30.03 23.75
C LEU A 346 -1.20 28.95 24.27
N ALA A 347 -1.61 27.68 24.18
CA ALA A 347 -0.81 26.54 24.58
C ALA A 347 0.34 26.22 23.62
N ALA A 348 0.19 26.56 22.33
CA ALA A 348 1.22 26.38 21.31
C ALA A 348 2.24 27.54 21.29
N GLY A 349 1.83 28.73 21.73
CA GLY A 349 2.68 29.92 21.79
C GLY A 349 3.75 29.87 22.89
N ALA A 350 4.63 30.88 22.89
CA ALA A 350 5.66 31.03 23.92
C ALA A 350 5.05 31.25 25.31
N ARG A 351 5.70 30.72 26.35
CA ARG A 351 5.28 30.88 27.75
C ARG A 351 5.17 32.36 28.10
N SER A 352 3.98 32.79 28.50
CA SER A 352 3.67 34.18 28.83
C SER A 352 2.85 34.26 30.12
N PRO A 353 3.24 35.08 31.11
CA PRO A 353 2.44 35.31 32.32
C PRO A 353 1.01 35.80 32.02
N ALA A 354 0.82 36.51 30.90
CA ALA A 354 -0.49 36.96 30.47
C ALA A 354 -1.37 35.78 30.01
N ALA A 355 -0.80 34.82 29.27
CA ALA A 355 -1.48 33.60 28.84
C ALA A 355 -1.84 32.72 30.05
N GLU A 356 -0.89 32.49 30.98
CA GLU A 356 -1.13 31.73 32.21
C GLU A 356 -2.30 32.32 33.01
N LYS A 357 -2.27 33.63 33.27
CA LYS A 357 -3.32 34.33 34.01
C LYS A 357 -4.67 34.26 33.30
N ALA A 358 -4.70 34.43 31.98
CA ALA A 358 -5.93 34.39 31.20
C ALA A 358 -6.60 33.01 31.23
N LEU A 359 -5.82 31.93 31.07
CA LEU A 359 -6.31 30.55 31.14
C LEU A 359 -6.88 30.23 32.53
N ILE A 360 -6.17 30.60 33.61
CA ILE A 360 -6.63 30.40 34.99
C ILE A 360 -7.95 31.13 35.26
N ILE A 361 -8.04 32.41 34.88
CA ILE A 361 -9.26 33.21 35.08
C ILE A 361 -10.42 32.59 34.29
N ARG A 362 -10.20 32.27 33.01
CA ARG A 362 -11.25 31.71 32.15
C ARG A 362 -11.74 30.35 32.66
N TYR A 363 -10.83 29.51 33.15
CA TYR A 363 -11.18 28.23 33.75
C TYR A 363 -12.03 28.43 35.01
N ARG A 364 -11.61 29.30 35.94
CA ARG A 364 -12.39 29.61 37.16
C ARG A 364 -13.81 30.08 36.83
N GLU A 365 -13.96 30.92 35.80
CA GLU A 365 -15.28 31.38 35.34
C GLU A 365 -16.14 30.25 34.78
N ALA A 366 -15.58 29.39 33.93
CA ALA A 366 -16.29 28.23 33.40
C ALA A 366 -16.66 27.22 34.51
N ALA A 367 -15.76 26.99 35.46
CA ALA A 367 -15.94 26.07 36.58
C ALA A 367 -17.01 26.53 37.58
N ARG A 368 -17.35 27.83 37.66
CA ARG A 368 -18.46 28.32 38.50
C ARG A 368 -19.83 27.80 38.06
N ARG A 369 -19.99 27.46 36.78
CA ARG A 369 -21.21 26.90 36.20
C ARG A 369 -20.85 25.65 35.40
N ARG A 370 -20.55 24.56 36.10
CA ARG A 370 -20.28 23.27 35.43
C ARG A 370 -21.56 22.77 34.76
N SER A 371 -21.52 22.67 33.44
CA SER A 371 -22.54 22.03 32.61
C SER A 371 -21.85 21.18 31.53
N ASP A 372 -22.64 20.37 30.83
CA ASP A 372 -22.16 19.59 29.70
C ASP A 372 -21.73 20.52 28.55
N ASP A 373 -22.47 21.61 28.31
CA ASP A 373 -22.19 22.61 27.26
C ASP A 373 -20.80 23.25 27.34
N ASN A 374 -20.22 23.38 28.53
CA ASN A 374 -18.89 23.98 28.71
C ASN A 374 -17.84 22.98 29.22
N GLN A 375 -18.16 21.68 29.25
CA GLN A 375 -17.23 20.63 29.67
C GLN A 375 -15.99 20.56 28.77
N GLU A 376 -16.18 20.63 27.45
CA GLU A 376 -15.07 20.57 26.49
C GLU A 376 -14.10 21.74 26.67
N LEU A 377 -14.65 22.95 26.87
CA LEU A 377 -13.85 24.13 27.16
C LEU A 377 -13.05 23.98 28.45
N ARG A 378 -13.68 23.52 29.55
CA ARG A 378 -12.98 23.32 30.83
C ARG A 378 -11.83 22.32 30.68
N ARG A 379 -12.06 21.22 29.95
CA ARG A 379 -11.04 20.22 29.65
C ARG A 379 -9.87 20.83 28.87
N GLU A 380 -10.13 21.58 27.81
CA GLU A 380 -9.07 22.19 26.99
C GLU A 380 -8.28 23.24 27.79
N LEU A 381 -8.95 24.04 28.63
CA LEU A 381 -8.27 25.01 29.49
C LEU A 381 -7.31 24.35 30.48
N LEU A 382 -7.68 23.20 31.06
CA LEU A 382 -6.80 22.43 31.96
C LEU A 382 -5.55 21.91 31.22
N LEU A 383 -5.73 21.38 30.01
CA LEU A 383 -4.61 20.92 29.17
C LEU A 383 -3.71 22.08 28.74
N ALA A 384 -4.30 23.21 28.34
CA ALA A 384 -3.58 24.41 27.93
C ALA A 384 -2.72 24.97 29.08
N MET A 385 -3.27 25.05 30.30
CA MET A 385 -2.49 25.45 31.49
C MET A 385 -1.28 24.55 31.72
N GLY A 386 -1.45 23.24 31.50
CA GLY A 386 -0.37 22.27 31.55
C GLY A 386 0.75 22.53 30.54
N ARG A 387 0.38 22.66 29.26
CA ARG A 387 1.34 22.86 28.15
C ARG A 387 2.11 24.17 28.25
N VAL A 388 1.47 25.24 28.73
CA VAL A 388 2.15 26.52 28.98
C VAL A 388 3.14 26.42 30.16
N GLY A 389 2.98 25.42 31.03
CA GLY A 389 3.75 25.30 32.27
C GLY A 389 3.28 26.29 33.33
N ALA A 390 1.96 26.54 33.42
CA ALA A 390 1.38 27.50 34.35
C ALA A 390 1.46 27.02 35.81
N GLU A 391 2.60 27.25 36.47
CA GLU A 391 2.84 26.84 37.87
C GLU A 391 1.78 27.39 38.84
N ALA A 392 1.30 28.60 38.57
CA ALA A 392 0.23 29.22 39.35
C ALA A 392 -1.12 28.48 39.24
N ALA A 393 -1.29 27.59 38.24
CA ALA A 393 -2.50 26.81 38.01
C ALA A 393 -2.54 25.46 38.74
N VAL A 394 -1.47 25.08 39.48
CA VAL A 394 -1.41 23.78 40.19
C VAL A 394 -2.59 23.62 41.15
N ALA A 395 -3.01 24.68 41.84
CA ALA A 395 -4.14 24.64 42.76
C ALA A 395 -5.47 24.34 42.04
N GLU A 396 -5.70 24.98 40.89
CA GLU A 396 -6.88 24.78 40.04
C GLU A 396 -6.94 23.37 39.49
N LEU A 397 -5.81 22.86 38.99
CA LEU A 397 -5.70 21.51 38.47
C LEU A 397 -5.96 20.48 39.59
N VAL A 398 -5.40 20.66 40.78
CA VAL A 398 -5.69 19.78 41.93
C VAL A 398 -7.18 19.79 42.30
N GLN A 399 -7.82 20.97 42.31
CA GLN A 399 -9.26 21.06 42.56
C GLN A 399 -10.08 20.34 41.48
N ALA A 400 -9.66 20.41 40.22
CA ALA A 400 -10.34 19.77 39.08
C ALA A 400 -10.35 18.23 39.17
N ILE A 401 -9.36 17.60 39.82
CA ILE A 401 -9.30 16.15 40.05
C ILE A 401 -10.49 15.66 40.90
N GLY A 402 -11.12 16.54 41.69
CA GLY A 402 -12.33 16.22 42.42
C GLY A 402 -13.56 15.96 41.52
N HIS A 403 -13.49 16.27 40.23
CA HIS A 403 -14.59 16.15 39.29
C HIS A 403 -14.30 15.10 38.22
N ASP A 404 -15.11 14.04 38.16
CA ASP A 404 -14.85 12.88 37.29
C ASP A 404 -14.67 13.23 35.81
N SER A 405 -15.41 14.22 35.29
CA SER A 405 -15.29 14.69 33.90
C SER A 405 -13.99 15.43 33.59
N GLU A 406 -13.26 15.88 34.62
CA GLU A 406 -12.07 16.74 34.53
C GLU A 406 -10.77 16.02 34.96
N VAL A 407 -10.87 14.91 35.72
CA VAL A 407 -9.73 14.15 36.28
C VAL A 407 -8.60 13.93 35.28
N ASN A 408 -8.91 13.41 34.09
CA ASN A 408 -7.89 13.06 33.10
C ASN A 408 -7.12 14.29 32.61
N ALA A 409 -7.83 15.38 32.29
CA ALA A 409 -7.20 16.61 31.81
C ALA A 409 -6.44 17.34 32.92
N ALA A 410 -6.94 17.29 34.15
CA ALA A 410 -6.28 17.89 35.30
C ALA A 410 -4.95 17.19 35.61
N LEU A 411 -4.93 15.85 35.62
CA LEU A 411 -3.71 15.07 35.87
C LEU A 411 -2.71 15.20 34.73
N ALA A 412 -3.15 15.16 33.47
CA ALA A 412 -2.30 15.42 32.31
C ALA A 412 -1.70 16.85 32.34
N GLY A 413 -2.50 17.83 32.76
CA GLY A 413 -2.05 19.21 32.94
C GLY A 413 -0.97 19.33 34.02
N LEU A 414 -1.15 18.69 35.17
CA LEU A 414 -0.13 18.63 36.24
C LEU A 414 1.15 17.95 35.77
N GLY A 415 1.05 16.83 35.06
CA GLY A 415 2.22 16.16 34.49
C GLY A 415 3.00 17.08 33.54
N SER A 416 2.30 17.81 32.69
CA SER A 416 2.92 18.76 31.74
C SER A 416 3.59 19.97 32.41
N ILE A 417 3.13 20.39 33.60
CA ILE A 417 3.78 21.45 34.39
C ILE A 417 5.17 21.03 34.88
N GLY A 418 5.38 19.74 35.13
CA GLY A 418 6.68 19.23 35.56
C GLY A 418 6.89 19.26 37.07
N GLU A 419 8.13 19.52 37.47
CA GLU A 419 8.61 19.47 38.86
C GLU A 419 7.69 20.16 39.89
N PRO A 420 7.14 21.37 39.64
CA PRO A 420 6.28 22.06 40.61
C PRO A 420 5.02 21.28 40.99
N ALA A 421 4.56 20.34 40.14
CA ALA A 421 3.37 19.54 40.37
C ALA A 421 3.64 18.19 41.05
N ILE A 422 4.90 17.76 41.19
CA ILE A 422 5.27 16.43 41.74
C ILE A 422 4.66 16.21 43.13
N GLY A 423 4.77 17.19 44.03
CA GLY A 423 4.22 17.09 45.38
C GLY A 423 2.71 16.87 45.40
N SER A 424 1.98 17.56 44.52
CA SER A 424 0.53 17.41 44.37
C SER A 424 0.16 16.05 43.79
N LEU A 425 0.89 15.55 42.80
CA LEU A 425 0.66 14.23 42.22
C LEU A 425 0.89 13.11 43.24
N LEU A 426 1.93 13.20 44.08
CA LEU A 426 2.15 12.26 45.18
C LEU A 426 1.01 12.27 46.21
N PHE A 427 0.47 13.45 46.51
CA PHE A 427 -0.70 13.57 47.38
C PHE A 427 -1.92 12.85 46.79
N VAL A 428 -2.16 12.99 45.48
CA VAL A 428 -3.24 12.28 44.77
C VAL A 428 -3.02 10.77 44.81
N ILE A 429 -1.79 10.29 44.64
CA ILE A 429 -1.50 8.85 44.75
C ILE A 429 -1.80 8.31 46.15
N LYS A 430 -1.44 9.07 47.18
CA LYS A 430 -1.64 8.70 48.59
C LYS A 430 -3.11 8.68 49.00
N THR A 431 -3.93 9.56 48.44
CA THR A 431 -5.34 9.77 48.84
C THR A 431 -6.36 9.27 47.81
N GLY A 432 -5.90 8.91 46.62
CA GLY A 432 -6.71 8.54 45.47
C GLY A 432 -7.32 7.14 45.54
N ASP A 433 -8.24 6.91 44.62
CA ASP A 433 -8.93 5.63 44.41
C ASP A 433 -8.30 4.84 43.24
N ALA A 434 -8.92 3.71 42.90
CA ALA A 434 -8.47 2.85 41.81
C ALA A 434 -8.46 3.54 40.43
N VAL A 435 -9.13 4.69 40.25
CA VAL A 435 -9.18 5.43 38.98
C VAL A 435 -8.11 6.52 38.95
N ARG A 436 -8.02 7.33 40.01
CA ARG A 436 -7.14 8.50 40.07
C ARG A 436 -5.69 8.13 40.30
N THR A 437 -5.42 7.08 41.08
CA THR A 437 -4.05 6.70 41.44
C THR A 437 -3.22 6.27 40.23
N PRO A 438 -3.67 5.39 39.31
CA PRO A 438 -2.93 5.06 38.09
C PRO A 438 -2.60 6.31 37.25
N LEU A 439 -3.60 7.16 37.00
CA LEU A 439 -3.45 8.37 36.19
C LEU A 439 -2.45 9.36 36.81
N ALA A 440 -2.43 9.48 38.14
CA ALA A 440 -1.48 10.35 38.82
C ALA A 440 -0.04 9.81 38.76
N VAL A 441 0.15 8.48 38.72
CA VAL A 441 1.48 7.88 38.50
C VAL A 441 1.96 8.11 37.06
N GLU A 442 1.07 8.06 36.07
CA GLU A 442 1.41 8.40 34.68
C GLU A 442 1.81 9.89 34.56
N ALA A 443 1.04 10.78 35.18
CA ALA A 443 1.35 12.20 35.22
C ALA A 443 2.70 12.49 35.92
N LEU A 444 3.10 11.71 36.94
CA LEU A 444 4.45 11.81 37.53
C LEU A 444 5.54 11.48 36.51
N ALA A 445 5.29 10.53 35.61
CA ALA A 445 6.24 10.19 34.54
C ALA A 445 6.45 11.36 33.60
N ASP A 446 5.35 12.01 33.21
CA ASP A 446 5.35 13.18 32.32
C ASP A 446 6.01 14.40 32.98
N ALA A 447 5.98 14.47 34.33
CA ALA A 447 6.66 15.53 35.08
C ALA A 447 8.20 15.45 35.01
N GLY A 448 8.75 14.34 34.52
CA GLY A 448 10.16 14.19 34.18
C GLY A 448 11.04 13.57 35.27
N PRO A 449 12.37 13.62 35.11
CA PRO A 449 13.32 12.84 35.91
C PRO A 449 13.28 13.08 37.42
N LYS A 450 12.87 14.27 37.86
CA LYS A 450 12.77 14.57 39.30
C LYS A 450 11.68 13.77 40.02
N ALA A 451 10.77 13.12 39.29
CA ALA A 451 9.77 12.23 39.86
C ALA A 451 10.32 10.85 40.24
N ILE A 452 11.53 10.47 39.78
CA ILE A 452 12.09 9.13 39.98
C ILE A 452 12.22 8.77 41.46
N GLU A 453 12.89 9.61 42.24
CA GLU A 453 13.14 9.35 43.67
C GLU A 453 11.82 9.17 44.44
N PRO A 454 10.82 10.07 44.30
CA PRO A 454 9.50 9.86 44.88
C PRO A 454 8.77 8.59 44.44
N MET A 455 9.00 8.14 43.20
CA MET A 455 8.35 6.95 42.66
C MET A 455 8.98 5.64 43.15
N MET A 456 10.18 5.64 43.73
CA MET A 456 10.85 4.41 44.23
C MET A 456 9.98 3.63 45.21
N GLY A 457 9.32 4.32 46.15
CA GLY A 457 8.41 3.67 47.10
C GLY A 457 7.16 3.06 46.45
N LEU A 458 6.80 3.45 45.24
CA LEU A 458 5.62 2.93 44.52
C LEU A 458 5.88 1.56 43.90
N LEU A 459 7.15 1.19 43.67
CA LEU A 459 7.53 -0.13 43.17
C LEU A 459 7.19 -1.26 44.15
N VAL A 460 7.10 -0.95 45.45
CA VAL A 460 6.73 -1.90 46.51
C VAL A 460 5.32 -1.68 47.06
N HIS A 461 4.51 -0.87 46.38
CA HIS A 461 3.16 -0.54 46.84
C HIS A 461 2.26 -1.78 46.92
N ARG A 462 1.35 -1.84 47.91
CA ARG A 462 0.43 -2.99 48.11
C ARG A 462 -0.42 -3.34 46.88
N SER A 463 -0.87 -2.32 46.14
CA SER A 463 -1.66 -2.51 44.92
C SER A 463 -0.77 -2.89 43.74
N ARG A 464 -1.06 -4.04 43.12
CA ARG A 464 -0.37 -4.55 41.92
C ARG A 464 -0.46 -3.58 40.75
N GLU A 465 -1.58 -2.88 40.60
CA GLU A 465 -1.79 -1.91 39.53
C GLU A 465 -0.82 -0.73 39.68
N VAL A 466 -0.72 -0.15 40.88
CA VAL A 466 0.20 0.96 41.18
C VAL A 466 1.66 0.55 40.92
N ARG A 467 2.07 -0.66 41.32
CA ARG A 467 3.42 -1.17 41.02
C ARG A 467 3.69 -1.25 39.52
N ASN A 468 2.72 -1.77 38.75
CA ASN A 468 2.87 -1.91 37.30
C ASN A 468 2.96 -0.55 36.60
N VAL A 469 2.13 0.42 37.00
CA VAL A 469 2.14 1.76 36.42
C VAL A 469 3.43 2.49 36.78
N ALA A 470 3.88 2.42 38.04
CA ALA A 470 5.14 3.01 38.48
C ALA A 470 6.34 2.44 37.71
N ARG A 471 6.34 1.12 37.50
CA ARG A 471 7.34 0.42 36.69
C ARG A 471 7.37 0.92 35.25
N THR A 472 6.21 1.00 34.58
CA THR A 472 6.12 1.49 33.20
C THR A 472 6.53 2.96 33.09
N ALA A 473 6.11 3.79 34.05
CA ALA A 473 6.47 5.19 34.14
C ALA A 473 7.98 5.38 34.32
N MET A 474 8.63 4.64 35.22
CA MET A 474 10.09 4.69 35.39
C MET A 474 10.85 4.22 34.15
N ALA A 475 10.34 3.17 33.48
CA ALA A 475 10.92 2.72 32.21
C ALA A 475 10.83 3.81 31.13
N LYS A 476 9.73 4.56 31.06
CA LYS A 476 9.55 5.70 30.15
C LYS A 476 10.53 6.83 30.44
N ILE A 477 10.78 7.14 31.72
CA ILE A 477 11.78 8.15 32.10
C ILE A 477 13.20 7.68 31.75
N GLY A 478 13.48 6.38 31.85
CA GLY A 478 14.72 5.78 31.35
C GLY A 478 15.98 6.08 32.16
N SER A 479 15.85 6.55 33.41
CA SER A 479 17.03 6.82 34.24
C SER A 479 17.70 5.53 34.71
N THR A 480 18.98 5.39 34.37
CA THR A 480 19.78 4.23 34.73
C THR A 480 20.31 4.28 36.17
N ALA A 481 20.25 5.45 36.83
CA ALA A 481 20.73 5.64 38.20
C ALA A 481 19.98 4.80 39.24
N ILE A 482 18.77 4.31 38.92
CA ILE A 482 17.97 3.47 39.81
C ILE A 482 18.33 1.99 39.74
N VAL A 483 19.14 1.56 38.78
CA VAL A 483 19.43 0.14 38.54
C VAL A 483 19.91 -0.60 39.81
N PRO A 484 20.87 -0.08 40.60
CA PRO A 484 21.32 -0.77 41.82
C PRO A 484 20.18 -1.01 42.82
N HIS A 485 19.32 -0.01 43.03
CA HIS A 485 18.18 -0.11 43.95
C HIS A 485 17.11 -1.08 43.42
N VAL A 486 16.85 -1.10 42.11
CA VAL A 486 15.88 -2.03 41.51
C VAL A 486 16.39 -3.47 41.58
N ILE A 487 17.71 -3.70 41.48
CA ILE A 487 18.32 -5.02 41.69
C ILE A 487 18.09 -5.48 43.13
N GLU A 488 18.37 -4.64 44.12
CA GLU A 488 18.15 -4.95 45.53
C GLU A 488 16.69 -5.36 45.79
N LEU A 489 15.73 -4.56 45.32
CA LEU A 489 14.30 -4.86 45.43
C LEU A 489 13.89 -6.14 44.68
N ALA A 490 14.48 -6.43 43.52
CA ALA A 490 14.16 -7.63 42.76
C ALA A 490 14.67 -8.92 43.41
N LEU A 491 15.72 -8.84 44.24
CA LEU A 491 16.32 -9.99 44.91
C LEU A 491 15.80 -10.20 46.33
N ASP A 492 15.23 -9.17 46.96
CA ASP A 492 14.58 -9.27 48.25
C ASP A 492 13.35 -10.21 48.21
N PRO A 493 13.33 -11.31 49.00
CA PRO A 493 12.18 -12.21 49.08
C PRO A 493 10.88 -11.56 49.55
N GLU A 494 10.95 -10.49 50.35
CA GLU A 494 9.78 -9.81 50.91
C GLU A 494 9.16 -8.80 49.92
N THR A 495 9.85 -8.49 48.82
CA THR A 495 9.38 -7.48 47.87
C THR A 495 8.21 -7.99 47.01
N PRO A 496 7.04 -7.33 47.07
CA PRO A 496 5.86 -7.77 46.34
C PRO A 496 6.04 -7.57 44.83
N GLY A 497 5.94 -8.65 44.06
CA GLY A 497 6.08 -8.58 42.61
C GLY A 497 7.52 -8.38 42.12
N ARG A 498 8.50 -8.94 42.85
CA ARG A 498 9.92 -8.97 42.46
C ARG A 498 10.17 -9.43 41.01
N ALA A 499 9.39 -10.37 40.48
CA ALA A 499 9.51 -10.82 39.08
C ALA A 499 9.16 -9.71 38.07
N GLN A 500 8.25 -8.78 38.41
CA GLN A 500 7.92 -7.64 37.55
C GLN A 500 9.05 -6.60 37.52
N LEU A 501 9.88 -6.50 38.55
CA LEU A 501 11.04 -5.59 38.61
C LEU A 501 12.14 -6.01 37.64
N LEU A 502 12.29 -7.31 37.36
CA LEU A 502 13.19 -7.80 36.31
C LEU A 502 12.85 -7.21 34.93
N ALA A 503 11.57 -6.96 34.65
CA ALA A 503 11.17 -6.30 33.40
C ALA A 503 11.58 -4.82 33.35
N LEU A 504 11.65 -4.12 34.49
CA LEU A 504 12.19 -2.76 34.55
C LEU A 504 13.69 -2.76 34.29
N LEU A 505 14.43 -3.69 34.91
CA LEU A 505 15.85 -3.90 34.61
C LEU A 505 16.06 -4.16 33.12
N GLY A 506 15.21 -4.97 32.49
CA GLY A 506 15.25 -5.22 31.05
C GLY A 506 14.90 -4.02 30.16
N ALA A 507 14.08 -3.09 30.66
CA ALA A 507 13.75 -1.86 29.95
C ALA A 507 14.90 -0.85 30.02
N LEU A 508 15.54 -0.70 31.18
CA LEU A 508 16.70 0.18 31.40
C LEU A 508 17.98 -0.35 30.74
N TYR A 509 18.19 -1.67 30.85
CA TYR A 509 19.17 -2.46 30.11
C TYR A 509 20.61 -1.93 30.09
N THR A 510 21.15 -1.59 31.27
CA THR A 510 22.58 -1.35 31.50
C THR A 510 23.35 -2.66 31.64
N ASP A 511 24.69 -2.62 31.57
CA ASP A 511 25.54 -3.80 31.83
C ASP A 511 25.30 -4.40 33.22
N GLU A 512 25.12 -3.55 34.24
CA GLU A 512 24.80 -4.01 35.60
C GLU A 512 23.44 -4.72 35.66
N SER A 513 22.42 -4.18 34.97
CA SER A 513 21.10 -4.82 34.88
C SER A 513 21.14 -6.14 34.11
N TYR A 514 21.98 -6.22 33.07
CA TYR A 514 22.21 -7.45 32.31
C TYR A 514 22.87 -8.51 33.19
N GLU A 515 23.92 -8.17 33.93
CA GLU A 515 24.61 -9.11 34.82
C GLU A 515 23.66 -9.62 35.92
N ALA A 516 22.83 -8.73 36.48
CA ALA A 516 21.80 -9.13 37.44
C ALA A 516 20.79 -10.12 36.82
N LEU A 517 20.25 -9.82 35.63
CA LEU A 517 19.32 -10.71 34.92
C LEU A 517 19.96 -12.05 34.56
N ALA A 518 21.22 -12.03 34.10
CA ALA A 518 21.97 -13.22 33.74
C ALA A 518 22.23 -14.11 34.96
N ASN A 519 22.59 -13.52 36.10
CA ASN A 519 22.75 -14.24 37.36
C ASN A 519 21.42 -14.84 37.84
N VAL A 520 20.33 -14.07 37.83
CA VAL A 520 19.00 -14.60 38.19
C VAL A 520 18.61 -15.76 37.29
N ALA A 521 18.80 -15.64 35.98
CA ALA A 521 18.47 -16.71 35.03
C ALA A 521 19.26 -18.00 35.27
N ARG A 522 20.52 -17.91 35.69
CA ARG A 522 21.42 -19.07 35.88
C ARG A 522 21.28 -19.74 37.24
N THR A 523 21.13 -18.98 38.33
CA THR A 523 21.40 -19.49 39.68
C THR A 523 20.30 -19.26 40.71
N HIS A 524 19.24 -18.50 40.40
CA HIS A 524 18.21 -18.21 41.40
C HIS A 524 17.44 -19.47 41.82
N GLU A 525 17.17 -19.66 43.11
CA GLU A 525 16.49 -20.86 43.63
C GLU A 525 15.06 -21.02 43.10
N ASP A 526 14.29 -19.92 43.06
CA ASP A 526 12.93 -19.87 42.54
C ASP A 526 12.88 -19.96 41.00
N ALA A 527 12.26 -21.02 40.49
CA ALA A 527 12.10 -21.25 39.05
C ALA A 527 11.27 -20.15 38.36
N GLN A 528 10.33 -19.48 39.05
CA GLN A 528 9.55 -18.39 38.48
C GLN A 528 10.40 -17.14 38.26
N MET A 529 11.37 -16.87 39.15
CA MET A 529 12.35 -15.79 38.96
C MET A 529 13.28 -16.08 37.78
N ARG A 530 13.77 -17.32 37.66
CA ARG A 530 14.55 -17.75 36.49
C ARG A 530 13.77 -17.60 35.19
N LEU A 531 12.51 -18.07 35.16
CA LEU A 531 11.62 -17.94 34.01
C LEU A 531 11.38 -16.47 33.61
N ALA A 532 11.18 -15.58 34.59
CA ALA A 532 11.00 -14.16 34.35
C ALA A 532 12.28 -13.52 33.78
N ALA A 533 13.47 -13.82 34.32
CA ALA A 533 14.73 -13.34 33.80
C ALA A 533 15.00 -13.82 32.36
N VAL A 534 14.76 -15.10 32.07
CA VAL A 534 14.88 -15.66 30.71
C VAL A 534 13.94 -14.96 29.74
N ARG A 535 12.69 -14.67 30.15
CA ARG A 535 11.73 -13.93 29.31
C ARG A 535 12.23 -12.53 28.97
N VAL A 536 12.79 -11.82 29.95
CA VAL A 536 13.33 -10.48 29.74
C VAL A 536 14.54 -10.51 28.81
N LEU A 537 15.50 -11.40 29.08
CA LEU A 537 16.70 -11.56 28.25
C LEU A 537 16.34 -11.98 26.81
N SER A 538 15.31 -12.78 26.60
CA SER A 538 14.88 -13.22 25.26
C SER A 538 14.42 -12.10 24.33
N GLN A 539 14.09 -10.92 24.88
CA GLN A 539 13.71 -9.73 24.10
C GLN A 539 14.92 -8.99 23.54
N LYS A 540 16.14 -9.42 23.88
CA LYS A 540 17.40 -8.79 23.50
C LYS A 540 18.16 -9.70 22.54
N SER A 541 18.68 -9.11 21.47
CA SER A 541 19.38 -9.84 20.40
C SER A 541 20.88 -9.56 20.47
N GLU A 542 21.55 -10.15 21.46
CA GLU A 542 22.99 -9.95 21.71
C GLU A 542 23.72 -11.29 21.91
N PRO A 543 24.99 -11.43 21.45
CA PRO A 543 25.75 -12.67 21.60
C PRO A 543 25.87 -13.16 23.05
N ARG A 544 26.10 -12.25 24.00
CA ARG A 544 26.21 -12.55 25.43
C ARG A 544 24.94 -13.20 26.01
N VAL A 545 23.77 -12.88 25.46
CA VAL A 545 22.50 -13.49 25.86
C VAL A 545 22.42 -14.95 25.42
N VAL A 546 22.96 -15.29 24.23
CA VAL A 546 22.99 -16.67 23.72
C VAL A 546 23.75 -17.57 24.69
N GLU A 547 24.87 -17.11 25.26
CA GLU A 547 25.65 -17.87 26.23
C GLU A 547 24.87 -18.15 27.53
N VAL A 548 24.11 -17.16 28.02
CA VAL A 548 23.20 -17.34 29.18
C VAL A 548 22.15 -18.39 28.85
N LEU A 549 21.47 -18.24 27.71
CA LEU A 549 20.38 -19.12 27.29
C LEU A 549 20.87 -20.54 27.00
N GLU A 550 22.09 -20.73 26.49
CA GLU A 550 22.73 -22.04 26.35
C GLU A 550 22.85 -22.75 27.70
N GLY A 551 23.41 -22.07 28.70
CA GLY A 551 23.56 -22.62 30.04
C GLY A 551 22.22 -23.05 30.62
N VAL A 552 21.20 -22.20 30.51
CA VAL A 552 19.85 -22.47 31.01
C VAL A 552 19.18 -23.61 30.24
N ALA A 553 19.22 -23.61 28.90
CA ALA A 553 18.59 -24.63 28.07
C ALA A 553 19.15 -26.04 28.32
N LEU A 554 20.44 -26.14 28.64
CA LEU A 554 21.12 -27.41 28.85
C LEU A 554 21.07 -27.90 30.31
N LYS A 555 21.14 -27.00 31.29
CA LYS A 555 21.41 -27.36 32.70
C LYS A 555 20.30 -27.07 33.70
N ASP A 556 19.28 -26.25 33.38
CA ASP A 556 18.25 -25.88 34.37
C ASP A 556 17.38 -27.09 34.77
N ASP A 557 17.04 -27.24 36.04
CA ASP A 557 16.24 -28.37 36.51
C ASP A 557 14.77 -28.29 36.06
N SER A 558 14.24 -27.09 35.83
CA SER A 558 12.85 -26.85 35.44
C SER A 558 12.63 -26.99 33.94
N ASN A 559 11.73 -27.91 33.55
CA ASN A 559 11.34 -28.09 32.14
C ASN A 559 10.75 -26.82 31.51
N GLU A 560 10.02 -26.02 32.29
CA GLU A 560 9.40 -24.79 31.80
C GLU A 560 10.46 -23.72 31.46
N VAL A 561 11.45 -23.56 32.34
CA VAL A 561 12.56 -22.61 32.14
C VAL A 561 13.42 -23.03 30.96
N ARG A 562 13.79 -24.32 30.87
CA ARG A 562 14.51 -24.88 29.73
C ARG A 562 13.77 -24.68 28.41
N HIS A 563 12.47 -24.97 28.39
CA HIS A 563 11.66 -24.83 27.17
C HIS A 563 11.61 -23.37 26.71
N LEU A 564 11.45 -22.42 27.63
CA LEU A 564 11.47 -20.99 27.29
C LEU A 564 12.84 -20.56 26.75
N ALA A 565 13.94 -21.02 27.35
CA ALA A 565 15.29 -20.73 26.87
C ALA A 565 15.53 -21.27 25.45
N VAL A 566 15.06 -22.50 25.15
CA VAL A 566 15.13 -23.08 23.79
C VAL A 566 14.29 -22.26 22.80
N LYS A 567 13.08 -21.84 23.16
CA LYS A 567 12.28 -20.95 22.30
C LYS A 567 12.96 -19.60 22.07
N ALA A 568 13.59 -19.03 23.09
CA ALA A 568 14.32 -17.77 22.98
C ALA A 568 15.50 -17.89 22.02
N LEU A 569 16.30 -18.96 22.12
CA LEU A 569 17.41 -19.24 21.19
C LEU A 569 16.96 -19.36 19.73
N ILE A 570 15.77 -19.92 19.49
CA ILE A 570 15.16 -20.02 18.15
C ILE A 570 14.71 -18.66 17.64
N TRP A 571 14.00 -17.88 18.46
CA TRP A 571 13.52 -16.56 18.09
C TRP A 571 14.63 -15.54 17.84
N GLN A 572 15.76 -15.67 18.55
CA GLN A 572 16.94 -14.84 18.30
C GLN A 572 17.53 -15.02 16.91
N GLY A 573 17.29 -16.15 16.24
CA GLY A 573 17.67 -16.32 14.83
C GLY A 573 19.18 -16.43 14.56
N SER A 574 20.02 -16.49 15.60
CA SER A 574 21.48 -16.48 15.46
C SER A 574 22.05 -17.84 15.08
N GLU A 575 23.03 -17.88 14.17
CA GLU A 575 23.80 -19.09 13.88
C GLU A 575 24.50 -19.65 15.12
N ALA A 576 24.85 -18.79 16.08
CA ALA A 576 25.43 -19.20 17.36
C ALA A 576 24.48 -20.08 18.20
N SER A 577 23.17 -20.03 17.95
CA SER A 577 22.19 -20.90 18.60
C SER A 577 22.18 -22.33 18.04
N VAL A 578 22.70 -22.56 16.83
CA VAL A 578 22.65 -23.86 16.16
C VAL A 578 23.38 -24.96 16.93
N PRO A 579 24.65 -24.78 17.38
CA PRO A 579 25.34 -25.79 18.18
C PRO A 579 24.59 -26.12 19.48
N VAL A 580 23.95 -25.13 20.08
CA VAL A 580 23.18 -25.29 21.32
C VAL A 580 21.94 -26.14 21.07
N LEU A 581 21.17 -25.82 20.03
CA LEU A 581 19.96 -26.58 19.68
C LEU A 581 20.28 -28.02 19.26
N LEU A 582 21.44 -28.27 18.64
CA LEU A 582 21.94 -29.62 18.36
C LEU A 582 22.22 -30.40 19.66
N LYS A 583 22.88 -29.79 20.65
CA LYS A 583 23.07 -30.41 21.98
C LYS A 583 21.73 -30.71 22.67
N VAL A 584 20.75 -29.80 22.56
CA VAL A 584 19.40 -30.00 23.11
C VAL A 584 18.67 -31.14 22.41
N LEU A 585 18.80 -31.28 21.09
CA LEU A 585 18.21 -32.35 20.30
C LEU A 585 18.77 -33.73 20.66
N ALA A 586 20.05 -33.80 20.99
CA ALA A 586 20.76 -35.02 21.39
C ALA A 586 20.51 -35.45 22.85
N GLY A 587 19.92 -34.58 23.69
CA GLY A 587 19.64 -34.89 25.10
C GLY A 587 18.42 -35.79 25.34
N ASP A 588 18.17 -36.14 26.60
CA ASP A 588 17.24 -37.23 26.98
C ASP A 588 15.75 -36.85 27.12
N ARG A 589 15.33 -35.58 26.90
CA ARG A 589 13.97 -35.12 27.24
C ARG A 589 13.08 -34.78 26.03
N ASP A 590 12.02 -35.55 25.85
CA ASP A 590 11.21 -35.61 24.62
C ASP A 590 10.56 -34.30 24.16
N PHE A 591 9.91 -33.55 25.05
CA PHE A 591 9.15 -32.36 24.65
C PHE A 591 10.05 -31.21 24.16
N ILE A 592 11.22 -31.02 24.79
CA ILE A 592 12.15 -29.94 24.47
C ILE A 592 12.93 -30.25 23.18
N ARG A 593 13.22 -31.54 22.90
CA ARG A 593 13.84 -32.01 21.65
C ARG A 593 13.00 -31.65 20.42
N LYS A 594 11.67 -31.78 20.51
CA LYS A 594 10.76 -31.39 19.43
C LYS A 594 10.88 -29.90 19.09
N THR A 595 10.91 -29.05 20.10
CA THR A 595 11.08 -27.60 19.93
C THR A 595 12.45 -27.28 19.31
N ALA A 596 13.52 -27.95 19.74
CA ALA A 596 14.85 -27.80 19.15
C ALA A 596 14.92 -28.25 17.68
N ALA A 597 14.31 -29.39 17.33
CA ALA A 597 14.21 -29.87 15.94
C ALA A 597 13.47 -28.86 15.04
N PHE A 598 12.34 -28.33 15.51
CA PHE A 598 11.60 -27.27 14.81
C PHE A 598 12.46 -26.01 14.62
N GLY A 599 13.17 -25.62 15.67
CA GLY A 599 14.09 -24.48 15.68
C GLY A 599 15.22 -24.59 14.66
N LEU A 600 15.91 -25.71 14.63
CA LEU A 600 16.97 -26.00 13.67
C LEU A 600 16.47 -25.90 12.22
N GLY A 601 15.26 -26.40 11.96
CA GLY A 601 14.60 -26.25 10.65
C GLY A 601 14.29 -24.82 10.25
N TYR A 602 14.05 -23.93 11.23
CA TYR A 602 13.79 -22.51 10.98
C TYR A 602 15.08 -21.71 10.74
N LEU A 603 16.15 -22.04 11.48
CA LEU A 603 17.45 -21.38 11.36
C LEU A 603 18.16 -21.74 10.06
N GLY A 604 18.03 -22.97 9.56
CA GLY A 604 18.64 -23.39 8.30
C GLY A 604 20.15 -23.67 8.40
N GLY A 605 20.77 -23.94 7.25
CA GLY A 605 22.21 -24.19 7.12
C GLY A 605 22.57 -25.59 6.60
N PRO A 606 23.73 -25.78 5.93
CA PRO A 606 24.16 -27.11 5.48
C PRO A 606 24.53 -28.04 6.63
N ASP A 607 25.12 -27.47 7.68
CA ASP A 607 25.77 -28.21 8.75
C ASP A 607 24.81 -28.84 9.75
N ILE A 608 23.50 -28.58 9.63
CA ILE A 608 22.43 -29.17 10.45
C ILE A 608 21.78 -30.41 9.81
N VAL A 609 22.01 -30.62 8.51
CA VAL A 609 21.36 -31.70 7.75
C VAL A 609 21.76 -33.09 8.26
N PRO A 610 23.05 -33.40 8.51
CA PRO A 610 23.45 -34.72 9.02
C PRO A 610 22.81 -35.09 10.37
N GLN A 611 22.66 -34.12 11.26
CA GLN A 611 22.15 -34.31 12.62
C GLN A 611 20.63 -34.38 12.65
N LEU A 612 19.94 -33.65 11.75
CA LEU A 612 18.50 -33.84 11.55
C LEU A 612 18.20 -35.22 10.96
N ILE A 613 19.08 -35.75 10.09
CA ILE A 613 18.99 -37.12 9.55
C ILE A 613 19.16 -38.17 10.67
N GLU A 614 20.17 -38.02 11.53
CA GLU A 614 20.36 -38.89 12.71
C GLU A 614 19.14 -38.84 13.65
N GLY A 615 18.55 -37.65 13.83
CA GLY A 615 17.30 -37.47 14.56
C GLY A 615 16.11 -38.24 13.95
N MET A 616 16.11 -38.52 12.64
CA MET A 616 15.06 -39.30 11.98
C MET A 616 15.15 -40.81 12.24
N ASP A 617 16.32 -41.32 12.63
CA ASP A 617 16.49 -42.73 13.02
C ASP A 617 16.03 -42.96 14.48
N THR A 618 15.60 -41.90 15.18
CA THR A 618 14.99 -42.01 16.51
C THR A 618 13.62 -42.68 16.40
N PRO A 619 13.32 -43.75 17.16
CA PRO A 619 12.07 -44.52 17.04
C PRO A 619 10.77 -43.81 17.46
N ARG A 620 10.80 -42.49 17.73
CA ARG A 620 9.65 -41.71 18.25
C ARG A 620 9.08 -40.78 17.17
N SER A 621 7.78 -40.93 16.92
CA SER A 621 7.06 -40.29 15.81
C SER A 621 7.10 -38.75 15.84
N GLU A 622 7.08 -38.09 17.00
CA GLU A 622 7.03 -36.62 17.03
C GLU A 622 8.36 -35.96 16.67
N ILE A 623 9.49 -36.60 16.98
CA ILE A 623 10.83 -36.11 16.63
C ILE A 623 11.10 -36.35 15.15
N LEU A 624 10.67 -37.51 14.63
CA LEU A 624 10.69 -37.81 13.20
C LEU A 624 9.89 -36.78 12.38
N VAL A 625 8.68 -36.41 12.82
CA VAL A 625 7.85 -35.41 12.14
C VAL A 625 8.51 -34.02 12.17
N ALA A 626 9.03 -33.61 13.33
CA ALA A 626 9.70 -32.31 13.47
C ALA A 626 11.01 -32.24 12.65
N ALA A 627 11.80 -33.31 12.63
CA ALA A 627 13.02 -33.43 11.82
C ALA A 627 12.71 -33.46 10.32
N ARG A 628 11.65 -34.15 9.91
CA ARG A 628 11.15 -34.16 8.52
C ARG A 628 10.71 -32.77 8.07
N ASP A 629 9.95 -32.05 8.90
CA ASP A 629 9.50 -30.69 8.57
C ASP A 629 10.66 -29.67 8.61
N ALA A 630 11.64 -29.88 9.50
CA ALA A 630 12.86 -29.10 9.52
C ALA A 630 13.66 -29.29 8.22
N LEU A 631 13.93 -30.53 7.81
CA LEU A 631 14.67 -30.84 6.58
C LEU A 631 14.01 -30.25 5.32
N LYS A 632 12.68 -30.28 5.22
CA LYS A 632 11.93 -29.62 4.13
C LYS A 632 12.17 -28.11 4.06
N ARG A 633 12.36 -27.44 5.20
CA ARG A 633 12.60 -25.99 5.26
C ARG A 633 14.04 -25.64 4.89
N VAL A 634 15.00 -26.46 5.33
CA VAL A 634 16.42 -26.31 4.96
C VAL A 634 16.61 -26.43 3.45
N THR A 635 15.88 -27.34 2.79
CA THR A 635 15.94 -27.51 1.33
C THR A 635 15.43 -26.32 0.51
N PHE A 636 14.73 -25.37 1.13
CA PHE A 636 14.21 -24.17 0.46
C PHE A 636 15.16 -22.96 0.55
N ARG A 637 16.24 -23.05 1.35
CA ARG A 637 17.12 -21.90 1.65
C ARG A 637 18.60 -22.01 1.25
N ALA A 638 19.12 -23.13 0.72
CA ALA A 638 20.57 -23.26 0.58
C ALA A 638 21.06 -23.79 -0.78
N ASP A 639 21.98 -23.01 -1.36
CA ASP A 639 23.11 -23.46 -2.19
C ASP A 639 24.06 -24.33 -1.32
N LEU A 640 23.65 -25.58 -1.03
CA LEU A 640 24.37 -26.46 -0.11
C LEU A 640 25.72 -26.92 -0.68
N ALA A 641 26.77 -26.88 0.14
CA ALA A 641 28.17 -27.19 -0.21
C ALA A 641 28.46 -28.65 -0.66
N LYS A 642 27.46 -29.56 -0.60
CA LYS A 642 27.55 -30.91 -1.19
C LYS A 642 26.17 -31.37 -1.74
N PRO A 643 25.72 -30.82 -2.89
CA PRO A 643 24.38 -31.09 -3.44
C PRO A 643 24.16 -32.57 -3.76
N GLU A 644 25.21 -33.29 -4.18
CA GLU A 644 25.08 -34.61 -4.78
C GLU A 644 24.96 -35.77 -3.79
N GLU A 645 25.48 -35.64 -2.57
CA GLU A 645 25.27 -36.63 -1.50
C GLU A 645 23.87 -36.50 -0.91
N PHE A 646 23.42 -35.27 -0.67
CA PHE A 646 22.07 -34.99 -0.19
C PHE A 646 21.01 -35.36 -1.24
N LYS A 647 21.20 -35.01 -2.52
CA LYS A 647 20.31 -35.45 -3.61
C LYS A 647 20.22 -36.97 -3.69
N ARG A 648 21.34 -37.71 -3.54
CA ARG A 648 21.34 -39.18 -3.55
C ARG A 648 20.59 -39.77 -2.37
N TRP A 649 20.84 -39.27 -1.16
CA TRP A 649 20.15 -39.73 0.04
C TRP A 649 18.66 -39.36 0.02
N TYR A 650 18.31 -38.12 -0.31
CA TYR A 650 16.92 -37.65 -0.45
C TYR A 650 16.19 -38.45 -1.54
N LYS A 651 16.85 -38.72 -2.67
CA LYS A 651 16.30 -39.59 -3.73
C LYS A 651 16.07 -41.01 -3.22
N SER A 652 17.04 -41.62 -2.52
CA SER A 652 16.90 -42.96 -1.93
C SER A 652 15.81 -43.03 -0.84
N TRP A 653 15.70 -42.00 0.01
CA TRP A 653 14.64 -41.91 1.00
C TRP A 653 13.26 -41.67 0.35
N ARG A 654 13.16 -40.73 -0.59
CA ARG A 654 11.94 -40.48 -1.39
C ARG A 654 11.53 -41.72 -2.18
N GLU A 655 12.48 -42.52 -2.68
CA GLU A 655 12.24 -43.82 -3.33
C GLU A 655 11.81 -44.92 -2.36
N ARG A 656 12.21 -44.85 -1.08
CA ARG A 656 11.71 -45.76 -0.03
C ARG A 656 10.31 -45.36 0.44
N GLU A 657 10.04 -44.06 0.59
CA GLU A 657 8.73 -43.52 0.95
C GLU A 657 7.72 -43.64 -0.22
N SER A 658 8.16 -43.40 -1.47
CA SER A 658 7.31 -43.50 -2.68
C SER A 658 6.90 -44.93 -3.01
N LYS A 659 7.59 -45.94 -2.47
CA LYS A 659 7.14 -47.34 -2.57
C LYS A 659 5.87 -47.63 -1.78
N ARG A 660 5.37 -46.69 -0.95
CA ARG A 660 4.10 -46.84 -0.22
C ARG A 660 2.89 -46.16 -0.86
N ALA A 661 3.02 -45.24 -1.83
CA ALA A 661 1.91 -44.61 -2.57
C ALA A 661 2.44 -43.83 -3.80
N GLN A 662 2.20 -44.27 -5.03
CA GLN A 662 2.70 -43.58 -6.24
C GLN A 662 1.59 -42.83 -6.98
N ILE A 663 1.72 -41.49 -7.02
CA ILE A 663 1.13 -40.61 -8.03
C ILE A 663 2.21 -40.35 -9.09
N LEU A 664 1.89 -40.61 -10.36
CA LEU A 664 2.72 -40.29 -11.52
C LEU A 664 2.33 -38.91 -12.03
N GLU A 665 3.28 -37.97 -12.03
CA GLU A 665 3.09 -36.65 -12.62
C GLU A 665 3.37 -36.69 -14.13
N ALA A 666 2.58 -35.96 -14.90
CA ALA A 666 2.67 -35.86 -16.35
C ALA A 666 2.16 -34.51 -16.83
N GLU A 667 2.47 -34.21 -18.10
CA GLU A 667 2.07 -32.98 -18.76
C GLU A 667 1.31 -33.29 -20.06
N MET A 668 0.37 -32.43 -20.43
CA MET A 668 -0.41 -32.53 -21.66
C MET A 668 -0.57 -31.18 -22.32
N THR A 669 -0.05 -31.02 -23.54
CA THR A 669 -0.28 -29.82 -24.36
C THR A 669 -1.61 -29.92 -25.11
N LEU A 670 -2.52 -28.99 -24.86
CA LEU A 670 -3.81 -28.87 -25.53
C LEU A 670 -3.68 -28.27 -26.93
N SER A 671 -4.75 -28.33 -27.71
CA SER A 671 -4.77 -27.83 -29.10
C SER A 671 -4.59 -26.31 -29.23
N ASP A 672 -4.83 -25.56 -28.15
CA ASP A 672 -4.63 -24.11 -28.09
C ASP A 672 -3.25 -23.72 -27.56
N GLY A 673 -2.34 -24.69 -27.39
CA GLY A 673 -0.99 -24.47 -26.86
C GLY A 673 -0.88 -24.54 -25.33
N THR A 674 -2.00 -24.62 -24.61
CA THR A 674 -1.99 -24.70 -23.13
C THR A 674 -1.35 -26.00 -22.66
N LEU A 675 -0.30 -25.95 -21.83
CA LEU A 675 0.26 -27.11 -21.13
C LEU A 675 -0.50 -27.32 -19.81
N LEU A 676 -1.14 -28.48 -19.65
CA LEU A 676 -1.72 -28.92 -18.39
C LEU A 676 -0.76 -29.86 -17.66
N HIS A 677 -0.43 -29.53 -16.41
CA HIS A 677 0.22 -30.42 -15.48
C HIS A 677 -0.83 -31.22 -14.69
N TYR A 678 -0.63 -32.53 -14.56
CA TYR A 678 -1.52 -33.41 -13.83
C TYR A 678 -0.78 -34.56 -13.15
N GLY A 679 -1.33 -35.03 -12.03
CA GLY A 679 -0.87 -36.21 -11.31
C GLY A 679 -1.91 -37.32 -11.37
N MET A 680 -1.51 -38.57 -11.59
CA MET A 680 -2.42 -39.71 -11.59
C MET A 680 -1.85 -40.90 -10.85
N GLY A 681 -2.64 -41.56 -10.01
CA GLY A 681 -2.21 -42.81 -9.38
C GLY A 681 -3.38 -43.66 -8.88
N GLY A 682 -3.07 -44.82 -8.33
CA GLY A 682 -4.07 -45.79 -7.85
C GLY A 682 -4.65 -46.68 -8.96
N GLN A 683 -5.66 -47.49 -8.61
CA GLN A 683 -6.32 -48.44 -9.52
C GLN A 683 -7.81 -48.51 -9.23
N GLY A 684 -8.65 -48.58 -10.28
CA GLY A 684 -10.10 -48.67 -10.14
C GLY A 684 -10.82 -47.58 -10.93
N ARG A 685 -11.95 -47.12 -10.41
CA ARG A 685 -12.75 -46.08 -11.09
C ARG A 685 -12.04 -44.71 -11.02
N PRO A 686 -12.07 -43.91 -12.09
CA PRO A 686 -11.42 -42.60 -12.11
C PRO A 686 -12.19 -41.56 -11.28
N LEU A 687 -11.45 -40.83 -10.45
CA LEU A 687 -11.87 -39.64 -9.72
C LEU A 687 -11.01 -38.45 -10.20
N LEU A 688 -11.63 -37.48 -10.84
CA LEU A 688 -11.00 -36.20 -11.18
C LEU A 688 -11.08 -35.26 -9.98
N VAL A 689 -9.95 -34.66 -9.61
CA VAL A 689 -9.82 -33.72 -8.50
C VAL A 689 -9.51 -32.32 -9.02
N LEU A 690 -10.40 -31.37 -8.72
CA LEU A 690 -10.30 -29.97 -9.12
C LEU A 690 -10.13 -29.09 -7.88
N ALA A 691 -9.00 -28.41 -7.81
CA ALA A 691 -8.67 -27.46 -6.76
C ALA A 691 -9.53 -26.20 -6.79
N ASP A 692 -9.68 -25.59 -5.62
CA ASP A 692 -10.12 -24.20 -5.45
C ASP A 692 -9.15 -23.18 -6.07
N GLY A 693 -9.54 -21.90 -6.07
CA GLY A 693 -8.74 -20.75 -6.40
C GLY A 693 -8.79 -20.34 -7.89
N PRO A 694 -8.37 -19.11 -8.16
CA PRO A 694 -7.62 -18.79 -9.37
C PRO A 694 -6.11 -19.12 -9.23
N ASP A 695 -5.60 -19.39 -8.02
CA ASP A 695 -4.16 -19.42 -7.71
C ASP A 695 -3.65 -20.67 -6.93
N LEU A 696 -4.49 -21.66 -6.65
CA LEU A 696 -4.06 -22.90 -5.96
C LEU A 696 -3.72 -24.02 -6.95
N SER A 697 -2.70 -24.80 -6.60
CA SER A 697 -2.44 -26.12 -7.19
C SER A 697 -3.24 -27.21 -6.48
N TYR A 698 -3.43 -28.36 -7.12
CA TYR A 698 -4.07 -29.53 -6.51
C TYR A 698 -3.31 -30.10 -5.29
N GLU A 699 -2.06 -29.70 -5.06
CA GLU A 699 -1.18 -30.30 -4.04
C GLU A 699 -1.78 -30.31 -2.63
N TYR A 700 -2.62 -29.33 -2.26
CA TYR A 700 -3.24 -29.35 -0.93
C TYR A 700 -4.28 -30.48 -0.83
N LEU A 701 -5.05 -30.73 -1.88
CA LEU A 701 -6.07 -31.79 -1.86
C LEU A 701 -5.48 -33.20 -1.77
N ARG A 702 -4.18 -33.38 -1.97
CA ARG A 702 -3.52 -34.68 -1.88
C ARG A 702 -3.55 -35.29 -0.49
N ALA A 703 -3.31 -34.49 0.55
CA ALA A 703 -3.26 -35.02 1.93
C ALA A 703 -4.57 -35.75 2.32
N PRO A 704 -5.77 -35.20 2.06
CA PRO A 704 -7.02 -35.91 2.29
C PRO A 704 -7.39 -36.93 1.20
N LEU A 705 -7.08 -36.70 -0.08
CA LEU A 705 -7.57 -37.55 -1.18
C LEU A 705 -6.62 -38.69 -1.61
N ASP A 706 -5.33 -38.66 -1.26
CA ASP A 706 -4.39 -39.75 -1.61
C ASP A 706 -4.79 -41.07 -0.94
N ARG A 707 -5.62 -41.03 0.12
CA ARG A 707 -6.21 -42.23 0.74
C ARG A 707 -7.14 -42.99 -0.21
N LEU A 708 -7.78 -42.29 -1.16
CA LEU A 708 -8.67 -42.89 -2.15
C LEU A 708 -7.93 -43.65 -3.26
N LEU A 709 -6.59 -43.60 -3.30
CA LEU A 709 -5.78 -44.39 -4.22
C LEU A 709 -5.98 -45.90 -4.00
N GLU A 710 -6.40 -46.30 -2.81
CA GLU A 710 -6.89 -47.64 -2.51
C GLU A 710 -8.28 -47.85 -3.13
N GLY A 711 -8.33 -48.37 -4.36
CA GLY A 711 -9.58 -48.74 -5.05
C GLY A 711 -10.08 -47.72 -6.08
N ARG A 712 -9.36 -46.61 -6.29
CA ARG A 712 -9.62 -45.66 -7.39
C ARG A 712 -8.37 -45.26 -8.12
N VAL A 713 -8.55 -44.83 -9.36
CA VAL A 713 -7.59 -43.97 -10.04
C VAL A 713 -7.92 -42.54 -9.65
N VAL A 714 -7.01 -41.83 -8.98
CA VAL A 714 -7.20 -40.42 -8.64
C VAL A 714 -6.37 -39.57 -9.60
N LEU A 715 -7.04 -38.64 -10.28
CA LEU A 715 -6.49 -37.75 -11.29
C LEU A 715 -6.55 -36.31 -10.77
N TYR A 716 -5.40 -35.76 -10.40
CA TYR A 716 -5.24 -34.38 -9.97
C TYR A 716 -4.82 -33.50 -11.12
N VAL A 717 -5.43 -32.32 -11.28
CA VAL A 717 -5.13 -31.42 -12.41
C VAL A 717 -4.86 -30.01 -11.92
N ASP A 718 -3.75 -29.42 -12.37
CA ASP A 718 -3.53 -27.99 -12.24
C ASP A 718 -4.24 -27.30 -13.41
N LEU A 719 -5.23 -26.46 -13.10
CA LEU A 719 -5.99 -25.73 -14.13
C LEU A 719 -5.09 -24.70 -14.86
N PRO A 720 -5.43 -24.24 -16.07
CA PRO A 720 -4.67 -23.21 -16.80
C PRO A 720 -4.34 -21.99 -15.92
N GLY A 721 -3.09 -21.56 -15.90
CA GLY A 721 -2.60 -20.49 -15.01
C GLY A 721 -2.26 -20.92 -13.58
N ARG A 722 -2.69 -22.10 -13.11
CA ARG A 722 -2.45 -22.59 -11.74
C ARG A 722 -1.29 -23.59 -11.68
N GLY A 723 -0.74 -23.73 -10.48
CA GLY A 723 0.25 -24.77 -10.16
C GLY A 723 1.43 -24.78 -11.12
N ARG A 724 1.59 -25.88 -11.87
CA ARG A 724 2.65 -26.05 -12.88
C ARG A 724 2.15 -26.01 -14.33
N SER A 725 0.85 -25.74 -14.55
CA SER A 725 0.28 -25.54 -15.89
C SER A 725 0.69 -24.18 -16.48
N THR A 726 0.63 -24.03 -17.80
CA THR A 726 1.04 -22.80 -18.52
C THR A 726 0.41 -21.55 -17.90
N ARG A 727 1.25 -20.54 -17.60
CA ARG A 727 0.82 -19.21 -17.17
C ARG A 727 0.55 -18.31 -18.39
N PRO A 728 -0.45 -17.41 -18.36
CA PRO A 728 -0.86 -16.65 -19.53
C PRO A 728 0.00 -15.38 -19.61
N THR A 729 1.14 -15.46 -20.28
CA THR A 729 2.01 -14.30 -20.58
C THR A 729 2.16 -14.05 -22.08
N GLU A 730 1.34 -14.69 -22.91
CA GLU A 730 1.37 -14.58 -24.38
C GLU A 730 0.02 -14.06 -24.92
N GLU A 731 0.06 -13.19 -25.95
CA GLU A 731 -1.15 -12.68 -26.62
C GLU A 731 -2.02 -13.84 -27.15
N GLY A 732 -3.28 -13.90 -26.72
CA GLY A 732 -4.29 -14.82 -27.26
C GLY A 732 -4.66 -16.03 -26.39
N VAL A 733 -4.03 -16.25 -25.23
CA VAL A 733 -4.41 -17.32 -24.30
C VAL A 733 -5.54 -16.85 -23.37
N SER A 734 -6.74 -17.44 -23.50
CA SER A 734 -7.86 -17.14 -22.60
C SER A 734 -7.67 -17.87 -21.27
N VAL A 735 -7.98 -17.23 -20.14
CA VAL A 735 -8.16 -17.91 -18.83
C VAL A 735 -9.56 -17.65 -18.29
N GLY A 736 -9.98 -18.45 -17.31
CA GLY A 736 -11.30 -18.35 -16.68
C GLY A 736 -12.14 -19.60 -16.84
N LEU A 737 -13.34 -19.60 -16.26
CA LEU A 737 -14.11 -20.83 -16.06
C LEU A 737 -14.39 -21.60 -17.35
N GLU A 738 -14.81 -20.91 -18.41
CA GLU A 738 -15.11 -21.57 -19.68
C GLU A 738 -13.86 -22.17 -20.34
N HIS A 739 -12.67 -21.60 -20.09
CA HIS A 739 -11.41 -22.19 -20.53
C HIS A 739 -11.02 -23.41 -19.70
N ASP A 740 -11.22 -23.35 -18.38
CA ASP A 740 -10.99 -24.48 -17.47
C ASP A 740 -11.85 -25.69 -17.86
N VAL A 741 -13.14 -25.46 -18.12
CA VAL A 741 -14.09 -26.49 -18.52
C VAL A 741 -13.68 -27.13 -19.84
N ARG A 742 -13.33 -26.31 -20.86
CA ARG A 742 -12.84 -26.83 -22.15
C ARG A 742 -11.54 -27.62 -22.00
N SER A 743 -10.63 -27.14 -21.16
CA SER A 743 -9.32 -27.77 -20.92
C SER A 743 -9.47 -29.15 -20.28
N VAL A 744 -10.27 -29.23 -19.21
CA VAL A 744 -10.57 -30.50 -18.52
C VAL A 744 -11.35 -31.45 -19.43
N ALA A 745 -12.37 -30.99 -20.16
CA ALA A 745 -13.13 -31.83 -21.09
C ALA A 745 -12.24 -32.41 -22.19
N THR A 746 -11.31 -31.61 -22.72
CA THR A 746 -10.33 -32.05 -23.73
C THR A 746 -9.36 -33.07 -23.15
N MET A 747 -8.85 -32.85 -21.95
CA MET A 747 -7.96 -33.78 -21.25
C MET A 747 -8.65 -35.14 -21.02
N LEU A 748 -9.86 -35.16 -20.46
CA LEU A 748 -10.62 -36.40 -20.24
C LEU A 748 -10.86 -37.15 -21.55
N THR A 749 -11.20 -36.43 -22.62
CA THR A 749 -11.41 -37.02 -23.94
C THR A 749 -10.12 -37.65 -24.49
N ARG A 750 -8.97 -36.98 -24.33
CA ARG A 750 -7.66 -37.50 -24.79
C ARG A 750 -7.16 -38.68 -23.97
N LEU A 751 -7.46 -38.70 -22.66
CA LEU A 751 -7.22 -39.85 -21.80
C LEU A 751 -8.24 -40.99 -22.03
N ASN A 752 -9.18 -40.80 -22.97
CA ASN A 752 -10.25 -41.74 -23.27
C ASN A 752 -11.10 -42.11 -22.05
N LEU A 753 -11.28 -41.15 -21.14
CA LEU A 753 -12.10 -41.30 -19.94
C LEU A 753 -13.52 -40.80 -20.19
N ARG A 754 -14.51 -41.57 -19.74
CA ARG A 754 -15.94 -41.21 -19.77
C ARG A 754 -16.59 -41.67 -18.47
N GLY A 755 -17.62 -40.96 -18.02
CA GLY A 755 -18.29 -41.27 -16.76
C GLY A 755 -17.33 -41.24 -15.55
N VAL A 756 -16.54 -40.18 -15.45
CA VAL A 756 -15.59 -39.93 -14.35
C VAL A 756 -16.34 -39.33 -13.16
N ASP A 757 -15.96 -39.72 -11.94
CA ASP A 757 -16.41 -39.01 -10.74
C ASP A 757 -15.61 -37.72 -10.60
N VAL A 758 -16.26 -36.60 -10.29
CA VAL A 758 -15.55 -35.32 -10.16
C VAL A 758 -15.69 -34.80 -8.74
N TYR A 759 -14.57 -34.62 -8.06
CA TYR A 759 -14.47 -33.85 -6.83
C TYR A 759 -13.97 -32.44 -7.18
N GLY A 760 -14.72 -31.43 -6.77
CA GLY A 760 -14.33 -30.03 -6.90
C GLY A 760 -14.46 -29.31 -5.57
N HIS A 761 -13.40 -28.59 -5.18
CA HIS A 761 -13.42 -27.70 -4.03
C HIS A 761 -13.46 -26.25 -4.51
N GLY A 762 -14.34 -25.40 -3.94
CA GLY A 762 -14.43 -23.97 -4.27
C GLY A 762 -14.59 -23.70 -5.78
N TRP A 763 -13.65 -22.98 -6.42
CA TRP A 763 -13.64 -22.77 -7.88
C TRP A 763 -13.75 -24.08 -8.68
N GLY A 764 -13.07 -25.14 -8.24
CA GLY A 764 -13.13 -26.46 -8.86
C GLY A 764 -14.54 -27.06 -8.85
N ALA A 765 -15.37 -26.72 -7.86
CA ALA A 765 -16.77 -27.14 -7.81
C ALA A 765 -17.61 -26.45 -8.92
N MET A 766 -17.35 -25.17 -9.22
CA MET A 766 -17.99 -24.47 -10.34
C MET A 766 -17.59 -25.09 -11.69
N VAL A 767 -16.31 -25.43 -11.86
CA VAL A 767 -15.81 -26.14 -13.05
C VAL A 767 -16.53 -27.49 -13.18
N ALA A 768 -16.66 -28.24 -12.09
CA ALA A 768 -17.33 -29.54 -12.07
C ALA A 768 -18.81 -29.45 -12.48
N VAL A 769 -19.56 -28.48 -11.96
CA VAL A 769 -20.97 -28.25 -12.31
C VAL A 769 -21.11 -27.86 -13.78
N ARG A 770 -20.26 -26.94 -14.26
CA ARG A 770 -20.30 -26.49 -15.65
C ARG A 770 -19.87 -27.60 -16.63
N LEU A 771 -18.92 -28.44 -16.24
CA LEU A 771 -18.51 -29.63 -16.98
C LEU A 771 -19.67 -30.63 -17.08
N ALA A 772 -20.44 -30.85 -16.01
CA ALA A 772 -21.62 -31.71 -16.04
C ALA A 772 -22.75 -31.14 -16.93
N ASP A 773 -23.00 -29.83 -16.89
CA ASP A 773 -24.00 -29.15 -17.73
C ASP A 773 -23.65 -29.21 -19.23
N LYS A 774 -22.38 -29.01 -19.60
CA LYS A 774 -21.94 -28.92 -21.00
C LYS A 774 -21.45 -30.24 -21.59
N HIS A 775 -20.94 -31.13 -20.76
CA HIS A 775 -20.31 -32.38 -21.15
C HIS A 775 -20.82 -33.57 -20.31
N ALA A 776 -22.14 -33.68 -20.15
CA ALA A 776 -22.79 -34.69 -19.29
C ALA A 776 -22.29 -36.14 -19.47
N LYS A 777 -21.86 -36.53 -20.68
CA LYS A 777 -21.31 -37.89 -20.94
C LYS A 777 -19.95 -38.16 -20.28
N LEU A 778 -19.22 -37.11 -19.90
CA LEU A 778 -17.91 -37.23 -19.24
C LEU A 778 -18.04 -37.41 -17.73
N VAL A 779 -19.16 -36.99 -17.13
CA VAL A 779 -19.35 -36.93 -15.67
C VAL A 779 -20.34 -38.00 -15.23
N ARG A 780 -20.00 -38.77 -14.19
CA ARG A 780 -20.86 -39.81 -13.60
C ARG A 780 -21.50 -39.37 -12.29
N ARG A 781 -20.72 -38.72 -11.43
CA ARG A 781 -21.14 -38.19 -10.12
C ARG A 781 -20.34 -36.94 -9.80
N LEU A 782 -20.88 -36.08 -8.95
CA LEU A 782 -20.23 -34.86 -8.47
C LEU A 782 -20.07 -34.89 -6.93
N VAL A 783 -18.92 -34.45 -6.45
CA VAL A 783 -18.70 -34.05 -5.06
C VAL A 783 -18.29 -32.58 -5.07
N LEU A 784 -19.15 -31.72 -4.53
CA LEU A 784 -19.00 -30.27 -4.51
C LEU A 784 -18.69 -29.83 -3.07
N ASP A 785 -17.42 -29.55 -2.79
CA ASP A 785 -16.92 -29.16 -1.48
C ASP A 785 -16.77 -27.64 -1.39
N ASP A 786 -17.42 -27.03 -0.40
CA ASP A 786 -17.61 -25.57 -0.24
C ASP A 786 -17.85 -24.83 -1.57
N SER A 787 -18.85 -25.28 -2.32
CA SER A 787 -19.13 -24.69 -3.64
C SER A 787 -19.50 -23.20 -3.55
N PRO A 788 -18.95 -22.31 -4.39
CA PRO A 788 -19.34 -20.90 -4.44
C PRO A 788 -20.80 -20.72 -4.90
N MET A 789 -21.38 -19.56 -4.57
CA MET A 789 -22.69 -19.14 -5.08
C MET A 789 -22.69 -19.10 -6.62
N PRO A 790 -23.83 -19.37 -7.27
CA PRO A 790 -23.89 -19.51 -8.72
C PRO A 790 -23.71 -18.20 -9.49
N THR A 791 -23.82 -17.05 -8.82
CA THR A 791 -23.67 -15.71 -9.39
C THR A 791 -22.60 -14.91 -8.66
N LEU A 792 -21.96 -13.97 -9.37
CA LEU A 792 -20.99 -13.06 -8.76
C LEU A 792 -21.63 -12.23 -7.63
N ALA A 793 -22.85 -11.73 -7.83
CA ALA A 793 -23.58 -10.98 -6.80
C ALA A 793 -23.86 -11.83 -5.55
N GLY A 794 -24.23 -13.11 -5.73
CA GLY A 794 -24.39 -14.05 -4.62
C GLY A 794 -23.07 -14.32 -3.92
N TRP A 795 -21.96 -14.45 -4.67
CA TRP A 795 -20.64 -14.67 -4.09
C TRP A 795 -20.13 -13.45 -3.30
N VAL A 796 -20.26 -12.24 -3.86
CA VAL A 796 -19.94 -10.98 -3.16
C VAL A 796 -20.79 -10.84 -1.91
N SER A 797 -22.09 -11.11 -1.99
CA SER A 797 -22.97 -11.11 -0.81
C SER A 797 -22.53 -12.14 0.24
N ARG A 798 -22.10 -13.35 -0.18
CA ARG A 798 -21.58 -14.39 0.73
C ARG A 798 -20.32 -13.91 1.47
N VAL A 799 -19.42 -13.23 0.76
CA VAL A 799 -18.18 -12.66 1.32
C VAL A 799 -18.48 -11.44 2.20
N ASP A 800 -19.36 -10.52 1.78
CA ASP A 800 -19.72 -9.32 2.54
C ASP A 800 -20.43 -9.66 3.85
N VAL A 801 -21.32 -10.66 3.86
CA VAL A 801 -21.95 -11.15 5.09
C VAL A 801 -20.91 -11.75 6.03
N ALA A 802 -19.93 -12.49 5.49
CA ALA A 802 -18.84 -13.06 6.27
C ALA A 802 -17.94 -11.96 6.87
N LEU A 803 -17.51 -10.98 6.07
CA LEU A 803 -16.70 -9.83 6.48
C LEU A 803 -17.44 -8.86 7.41
N GLY A 804 -18.76 -8.76 7.25
CA GLY A 804 -19.65 -7.94 8.07
C GLY A 804 -19.64 -8.32 9.55
N ARG A 805 -19.42 -9.61 9.85
CA ARG A 805 -19.57 -10.23 11.18
C ARG A 805 -18.26 -10.53 11.91
N MET A 806 -17.10 -10.36 11.27
CA MET A 806 -15.77 -10.59 11.87
C MET A 806 -15.34 -9.56 12.95
N GLY A 807 -16.13 -8.51 13.21
CA GLY A 807 -15.89 -7.51 14.27
C GLY A 807 -14.92 -6.36 13.92
N GLU A 808 -14.89 -5.31 14.76
CA GLU A 808 -14.00 -4.11 14.66
C GLU A 808 -12.49 -4.45 14.69
N PRO A 809 -11.98 -5.34 15.57
CA PRO A 809 -10.55 -5.65 15.66
C PRO A 809 -9.95 -6.17 14.34
N TRP A 810 -10.74 -6.91 13.56
CA TRP A 810 -10.30 -7.44 12.27
C TRP A 810 -10.21 -6.35 11.19
N ARG A 811 -11.12 -5.36 11.20
CA ARG A 811 -11.09 -4.23 10.23
C ARG A 811 -9.94 -3.28 10.51
N SER A 812 -9.62 -3.04 11.79
CA SER A 812 -8.44 -2.26 12.18
C SER A 812 -7.15 -2.99 11.81
N ASP A 813 -7.08 -4.30 12.08
CA ASP A 813 -5.92 -5.13 11.74
C ASP A 813 -5.70 -5.18 10.21
N MET A 814 -6.76 -5.32 9.41
CA MET A 814 -6.67 -5.27 7.95
C MET A 814 -6.15 -3.94 7.40
N LYS A 815 -6.55 -2.79 7.97
CA LYS A 815 -6.03 -1.48 7.56
C LYS A 815 -4.55 -1.34 7.91
N VAL A 816 -4.16 -1.74 9.11
CA VAL A 816 -2.75 -1.78 9.55
C VAL A 816 -1.95 -2.73 8.65
N PHE A 817 -2.50 -3.89 8.29
CA PHE A 817 -1.86 -4.84 7.38
C PHE A 817 -1.76 -4.32 5.95
N GLU A 818 -2.77 -3.61 5.42
CA GLU A 818 -2.69 -2.97 4.11
C GLU A 818 -1.62 -1.86 4.08
N GLU A 819 -1.48 -1.10 5.16
CA GLU A 819 -0.46 -0.07 5.30
C GLU A 819 0.95 -0.66 5.45
N GLU A 820 1.11 -1.74 6.21
CA GLU A 820 2.37 -2.49 6.31
C GLU A 820 2.72 -3.22 5.00
N ALA A 821 1.73 -3.79 4.31
CA ALA A 821 1.92 -4.54 3.06
C ALA A 821 2.38 -3.64 1.90
N ARG A 822 2.06 -2.33 1.92
CA ARG A 822 2.58 -1.33 0.96
C ARG A 822 4.10 -1.14 1.02
N ARG A 823 4.76 -1.61 2.08
CA ARG A 823 6.22 -1.53 2.25
C ARG A 823 6.97 -2.67 1.57
N PHE A 824 6.27 -3.68 1.05
CA PHE A 824 6.86 -4.83 0.38
C PHE A 824 6.72 -4.75 -1.15
N GLN A 825 7.55 -5.50 -1.87
CA GLN A 825 7.40 -5.66 -3.33
C GLN A 825 6.00 -6.21 -3.67
N PRO A 826 5.42 -5.86 -4.83
CA PRO A 826 4.05 -6.24 -5.20
C PRO A 826 3.73 -7.73 -5.01
N GLU A 827 4.66 -8.61 -5.37
CA GLU A 827 4.51 -10.06 -5.28
C GLU A 827 4.41 -10.56 -3.83
N VAL A 828 5.18 -9.93 -2.92
CA VAL A 828 5.18 -10.23 -1.49
C VAL A 828 3.92 -9.65 -0.83
N ARG A 829 3.53 -8.44 -1.20
CA ARG A 829 2.29 -7.79 -0.75
C ARG A 829 1.07 -8.65 -1.10
N ASP A 830 0.99 -9.09 -2.35
CA ASP A 830 -0.15 -9.83 -2.90
C ASP A 830 -0.30 -11.22 -2.24
N HIS A 831 0.82 -11.89 -1.97
CA HIS A 831 0.85 -13.13 -1.20
C HIS A 831 0.38 -12.93 0.26
N LEU A 832 0.83 -11.86 0.92
CA LEU A 832 0.46 -11.56 2.32
C LEU A 832 -1.03 -11.23 2.47
N VAL A 833 -1.60 -10.46 1.55
CA VAL A 833 -3.04 -10.13 1.53
C VAL A 833 -3.88 -11.39 1.36
N THR A 834 -3.51 -12.26 0.41
CA THR A 834 -4.26 -13.50 0.13
C THR A 834 -4.16 -14.50 1.28
N ARG A 835 -2.96 -14.66 1.87
CA ARG A 835 -2.75 -15.47 3.07
C ARG A 835 -3.65 -15.02 4.21
N ASN A 836 -3.70 -13.72 4.48
CA ASN A 836 -4.45 -13.16 5.60
C ASN A 836 -5.97 -13.26 5.39
N LEU A 837 -6.45 -13.07 4.16
CA LEU A 837 -7.86 -13.28 3.79
C LEU A 837 -8.29 -14.74 4.01
N ILE A 838 -7.49 -15.71 3.52
CA ILE A 838 -7.77 -17.14 3.74
C ILE A 838 -7.71 -17.49 5.22
N THR A 839 -6.72 -16.97 5.96
CA THR A 839 -6.60 -17.18 7.41
C THR A 839 -7.84 -16.70 8.15
N ALA A 840 -8.39 -15.55 7.77
CA ALA A 840 -9.59 -14.99 8.38
C ALA A 840 -10.85 -15.82 8.14
N LEU A 841 -10.90 -16.59 7.06
CA LEU A 841 -12.05 -17.43 6.67
C LEU A 841 -11.96 -18.88 7.18
N LEU A 842 -10.86 -19.26 7.85
CA LEU A 842 -10.66 -20.58 8.45
C LEU A 842 -11.09 -20.61 9.92
N GLU A 843 -11.70 -21.72 10.34
CA GLU A 843 -12.07 -21.97 11.73
C GLU A 843 -10.86 -22.46 12.55
N ARG A 844 -9.94 -23.21 11.91
CA ARG A 844 -8.74 -23.75 12.57
C ARG A 844 -7.47 -23.18 11.94
N PRO A 845 -6.90 -22.07 12.46
CA PRO A 845 -5.66 -21.47 11.96
C PRO A 845 -4.45 -22.42 11.96
N ARG A 846 -4.52 -23.54 12.69
CA ARG A 846 -3.51 -24.62 12.69
C ARG A 846 -3.40 -25.36 11.36
N VAL A 847 -4.39 -25.24 10.47
CA VAL A 847 -4.35 -25.75 9.09
C VAL A 847 -3.45 -24.86 8.22
N MET A 848 -3.26 -23.59 8.59
CA MET A 848 -2.57 -22.60 7.78
C MET A 848 -1.12 -22.99 7.40
N PRO A 849 -0.28 -23.54 8.29
CA PRO A 849 1.06 -24.01 7.91
C PRO A 849 1.10 -25.11 6.83
N GLN A 850 -0.02 -25.81 6.60
CA GLN A 850 -0.14 -26.86 5.58
C GLN A 850 -0.53 -26.28 4.21
N ILE A 851 -1.30 -25.19 4.18
CA ILE A 851 -1.82 -24.57 2.95
C ILE A 851 -0.94 -23.40 2.48
N VAL A 852 -0.36 -22.60 3.38
CA VAL A 852 0.46 -21.42 3.02
C VAL A 852 1.59 -21.72 2.03
N PRO A 853 2.36 -22.81 2.16
CA PRO A 853 3.45 -23.11 1.21
C PRO A 853 2.94 -23.43 -0.20
N LEU A 854 1.64 -23.69 -0.35
CA LEU A 854 0.99 -24.08 -1.60
C LEU A 854 0.28 -22.90 -2.29
N LEU A 855 0.23 -21.72 -1.64
CA LEU A 855 -0.27 -20.47 -2.20
C LEU A 855 0.79 -19.86 -3.13
N LYS A 856 0.56 -19.91 -4.44
CA LYS A 856 1.36 -19.19 -5.44
C LYS A 856 0.51 -18.06 -6.02
N THR A 857 0.44 -16.94 -5.30
CA THR A 857 -0.48 -15.85 -5.62
C THR A 857 0.10 -14.89 -6.66
N ASP A 858 -0.71 -14.57 -7.68
CA ASP A 858 -0.48 -13.52 -8.68
C ASP A 858 -1.80 -12.75 -8.86
N MET A 859 -1.84 -11.48 -8.45
CA MET A 859 -3.07 -10.66 -8.53
C MET A 859 -3.45 -10.28 -9.96
N ALA A 860 -2.50 -10.18 -10.89
CA ALA A 860 -2.80 -9.90 -12.29
C ALA A 860 -3.47 -11.11 -12.94
N LEU A 861 -2.95 -12.32 -12.68
CA LEU A 861 -3.59 -13.57 -13.08
C LEU A 861 -4.96 -13.74 -12.43
N ARG A 862 -5.08 -13.47 -11.12
CA ARG A 862 -6.36 -13.51 -10.41
C ARG A 862 -7.37 -12.54 -11.01
N GLY A 863 -6.93 -11.31 -11.32
CA GLY A 863 -7.71 -10.33 -12.04
C GLY A 863 -8.16 -10.84 -13.41
N ALA A 864 -7.27 -11.50 -14.17
CA ALA A 864 -7.60 -12.07 -15.48
C ALA A 864 -8.58 -13.26 -15.39
N ILE A 865 -8.50 -14.09 -14.35
CA ILE A 865 -9.41 -15.24 -14.13
C ILE A 865 -10.78 -14.76 -13.61
N ILE A 866 -10.81 -13.74 -12.75
CA ILE A 866 -12.02 -13.22 -12.11
C ILE A 866 -12.74 -12.15 -12.95
N ALA A 867 -12.02 -11.31 -13.71
CA ALA A 867 -12.64 -10.25 -14.51
C ALA A 867 -13.75 -10.74 -15.47
N PRO A 868 -13.64 -11.92 -16.12
CA PRO A 868 -14.73 -12.50 -16.91
C PRO A 868 -15.96 -12.94 -16.09
N MET A 869 -15.86 -13.06 -14.76
CA MET A 869 -16.97 -13.48 -13.88
C MET A 869 -18.08 -12.44 -13.76
N GLY A 870 -17.84 -11.18 -14.13
CA GLY A 870 -18.86 -10.12 -14.08
C GLY A 870 -20.15 -10.44 -14.83
N ALA A 871 -20.11 -11.38 -15.78
CA ALA A 871 -21.23 -11.80 -16.62
C ALA A 871 -21.70 -13.24 -16.37
N PHE A 872 -21.24 -13.90 -15.30
CA PHE A 872 -21.42 -15.33 -15.10
C PHE A 872 -22.56 -15.70 -14.14
N ASP A 873 -23.43 -16.63 -14.58
CA ASP A 873 -24.56 -17.18 -13.82
C ASP A 873 -24.71 -18.69 -14.06
N LEU A 874 -24.47 -19.51 -13.01
CA LEU A 874 -24.67 -20.97 -13.01
C LEU A 874 -26.01 -21.41 -12.46
N THR A 875 -26.91 -20.50 -12.06
CA THR A 875 -28.15 -20.88 -11.36
C THR A 875 -28.88 -21.99 -12.11
N ASP A 876 -28.94 -21.82 -13.41
CA ASP A 876 -29.47 -22.75 -14.38
C ASP A 876 -28.69 -24.06 -14.53
N ALA A 877 -27.36 -24.01 -14.52
CA ALA A 877 -26.51 -25.20 -14.58
C ALA A 877 -26.64 -26.04 -13.30
N TYR A 878 -26.72 -25.42 -12.12
CA TYR A 878 -26.99 -26.12 -10.85
C TYR A 878 -28.37 -26.79 -10.86
N ARG A 879 -29.41 -26.10 -11.34
CA ARG A 879 -30.75 -26.70 -11.48
C ARG A 879 -30.78 -27.90 -12.43
N ARG A 880 -29.98 -27.86 -13.49
CA ARG A 880 -29.87 -28.92 -14.51
C ARG A 880 -28.92 -30.07 -14.15
N ILE A 881 -28.37 -30.11 -12.94
CA ILE A 881 -27.54 -31.24 -12.49
C ILE A 881 -28.36 -32.53 -12.57
N ASP A 882 -27.97 -33.41 -13.51
CA ASP A 882 -28.69 -34.66 -13.79
C ASP A 882 -27.94 -35.91 -13.28
N VAL A 883 -26.80 -35.72 -12.63
CA VAL A 883 -25.97 -36.78 -12.05
C VAL A 883 -26.11 -36.79 -10.52
N PRO A 884 -25.93 -37.96 -9.86
CA PRO A 884 -25.85 -38.00 -8.41
C PRO A 884 -24.78 -37.04 -7.90
N THR A 885 -25.15 -36.19 -6.95
CA THR A 885 -24.29 -35.11 -6.46
C THR A 885 -24.29 -35.06 -4.94
N LEU A 886 -23.11 -35.05 -4.33
CA LEU A 886 -22.90 -34.75 -2.92
C LEU A 886 -22.39 -33.32 -2.80
N MET A 887 -23.02 -32.53 -1.94
CA MET A 887 -22.65 -31.15 -1.65
C MET A 887 -22.25 -31.07 -0.18
N ILE A 888 -21.05 -30.56 0.10
CA ILE A 888 -20.44 -30.51 1.44
C ILE A 888 -20.21 -29.06 1.84
N TYR A 889 -20.65 -28.67 3.03
CA TYR A 889 -20.39 -27.35 3.62
C TYR A 889 -19.97 -27.48 5.09
N GLY A 890 -19.15 -26.55 5.54
CA GLY A 890 -18.90 -26.32 6.97
C GLY A 890 -20.10 -25.66 7.67
N ALA A 891 -20.32 -25.99 8.94
CA ALA A 891 -21.37 -25.39 9.78
C ALA A 891 -20.87 -24.20 10.61
N THR A 892 -19.55 -23.93 10.62
CA THR A 892 -18.98 -22.87 11.45
C THR A 892 -18.94 -21.51 10.71
N PRO A 893 -19.37 -20.41 11.35
CA PRO A 893 -19.21 -19.05 10.80
C PRO A 893 -17.75 -18.75 10.44
N PRO A 894 -17.48 -17.82 9.50
CA PRO A 894 -18.39 -16.78 9.01
C PRO A 894 -19.19 -17.16 7.75
N LEU A 895 -18.89 -18.31 7.13
CA LEU A 895 -19.49 -18.70 5.83
C LEU A 895 -20.65 -19.69 5.92
N ALA A 896 -20.85 -20.36 7.06
CA ALA A 896 -21.86 -21.40 7.22
C ALA A 896 -23.32 -20.93 7.05
N GLU A 897 -23.61 -19.67 7.37
CA GLU A 897 -24.96 -19.09 7.27
C GLU A 897 -25.20 -18.41 5.90
N ALA A 898 -24.13 -18.11 5.16
CA ALA A 898 -24.19 -17.36 3.92
C ALA A 898 -24.45 -18.29 2.74
N GLY A 899 -25.63 -18.15 2.11
CA GLY A 899 -26.05 -18.99 0.97
C GLY A 899 -26.84 -20.25 1.33
N VAL A 900 -27.21 -20.42 2.61
CA VAL A 900 -28.06 -21.52 3.12
C VAL A 900 -29.37 -21.61 2.34
N ALA A 901 -30.09 -20.49 2.17
CA ALA A 901 -31.36 -20.47 1.45
C ALA A 901 -31.24 -20.95 -0.02
N TRP A 902 -30.14 -20.59 -0.70
CA TRP A 902 -29.90 -21.05 -2.07
C TRP A 902 -29.58 -22.55 -2.11
N ARG A 903 -28.63 -22.99 -1.26
CA ARG A 903 -28.20 -24.39 -1.17
C ARG A 903 -29.36 -25.30 -0.82
N ASP A 904 -30.10 -24.95 0.23
CA ASP A 904 -31.22 -25.75 0.71
C ASP A 904 -32.34 -25.76 -0.34
N GLY A 905 -32.63 -24.62 -0.98
CA GLY A 905 -33.56 -24.57 -2.11
C GLY A 905 -33.12 -25.42 -3.32
N LEU A 906 -31.82 -25.56 -3.59
CA LEU A 906 -31.32 -26.46 -4.63
C LEU A 906 -31.53 -27.93 -4.26
N VAL A 907 -31.26 -28.30 -3.01
CA VAL A 907 -31.45 -29.67 -2.50
C VAL A 907 -32.93 -30.04 -2.50
N GLU A 908 -33.81 -29.13 -2.10
CA GLU A 908 -35.26 -29.30 -2.15
C GLU A 908 -35.78 -29.46 -3.58
N SER A 909 -35.23 -28.70 -4.54
CA SER A 909 -35.68 -28.71 -5.94
C SER A 909 -35.04 -29.80 -6.80
N ASN A 910 -33.93 -30.41 -6.37
CA ASN A 910 -33.23 -31.45 -7.13
C ASN A 910 -32.92 -32.70 -6.27
N PRO A 911 -33.68 -33.80 -6.40
CA PRO A 911 -33.53 -35.00 -5.57
C PRO A 911 -32.23 -35.77 -5.82
N LYS A 912 -31.47 -35.42 -6.88
CA LYS A 912 -30.15 -36.01 -7.14
C LYS A 912 -29.03 -35.34 -6.34
N VAL A 913 -29.30 -34.20 -5.72
CA VAL A 913 -28.36 -33.45 -4.88
C VAL A 913 -28.60 -33.81 -3.42
N ARG A 914 -27.55 -34.26 -2.74
CA ARG A 914 -27.54 -34.54 -1.29
C ARG A 914 -26.63 -33.55 -0.60
N LEU A 915 -27.08 -33.01 0.52
CA LEU A 915 -26.31 -32.09 1.35
C LEU A 915 -25.74 -32.79 2.58
N THR A 916 -24.47 -32.53 2.87
CA THR A 916 -23.82 -32.86 4.15
C THR A 916 -23.23 -31.58 4.74
N VAL A 917 -23.65 -31.23 5.95
CA VAL A 917 -23.12 -30.08 6.69
C VAL A 917 -22.26 -30.60 7.84
N ILE A 918 -21.00 -30.15 7.93
CA ILE A 918 -20.02 -30.64 8.89
C ILE A 918 -19.88 -29.64 10.06
N PRO A 919 -20.28 -30.00 11.30
CA PRO A 919 -20.40 -29.08 12.44
C PRO A 919 -19.13 -28.28 12.80
N ASP A 920 -17.95 -28.91 12.74
CA ASP A 920 -16.67 -28.34 13.19
C ASP A 920 -15.74 -27.94 12.03
N ALA A 921 -16.32 -27.46 10.94
CA ALA A 921 -15.61 -27.03 9.74
C ALA A 921 -16.15 -25.69 9.21
N GLY A 922 -15.27 -24.89 8.62
CA GLY A 922 -15.55 -23.67 7.88
C GLY A 922 -15.27 -23.86 6.38
N LEU A 923 -14.37 -23.05 5.82
CA LEU A 923 -14.05 -23.02 4.37
C LEU A 923 -13.31 -24.27 3.87
N MET A 924 -12.66 -25.06 4.74
CA MET A 924 -11.81 -26.20 4.32
C MET A 924 -12.22 -27.50 5.04
N PRO A 925 -13.40 -28.07 4.78
CA PRO A 925 -13.91 -29.21 5.54
C PRO A 925 -12.98 -30.44 5.53
N ALA A 926 -12.29 -30.69 4.41
CA ALA A 926 -11.31 -31.78 4.28
C ALA A 926 -10.15 -31.71 5.29
N TYR A 927 -9.81 -30.51 5.77
CA TYR A 927 -8.71 -30.27 6.70
C TYR A 927 -9.18 -29.97 8.12
N GLU A 928 -10.30 -29.28 8.26
CA GLU A 928 -10.82 -28.85 9.55
C GLU A 928 -11.49 -30.00 10.29
N ALA A 929 -12.12 -30.92 9.55
CA ALA A 929 -12.84 -32.08 10.07
C ALA A 929 -12.65 -33.32 9.17
N THR A 930 -11.39 -33.70 8.93
CA THR A 930 -10.98 -34.73 7.96
C THR A 930 -11.74 -36.05 8.06
N GLU A 931 -11.99 -36.57 9.26
CA GLU A 931 -12.67 -37.87 9.43
C GLU A 931 -14.16 -37.81 9.03
N ALA A 932 -14.87 -36.76 9.45
CA ALA A 932 -16.27 -36.56 9.10
C ALA A 932 -16.44 -36.32 7.60
N TRP A 933 -15.54 -35.51 7.03
CA TRP A 933 -15.48 -35.28 5.59
C TRP A 933 -15.18 -36.57 4.81
N GLN A 934 -14.18 -37.33 5.26
CA GLN A 934 -13.76 -38.57 4.61
C GLN A 934 -14.92 -39.57 4.58
N GLY A 935 -15.62 -39.74 5.71
CA GLY A 935 -16.80 -40.58 5.78
C GLY A 935 -17.90 -40.16 4.80
N ALA A 936 -18.14 -38.86 4.62
CA ALA A 936 -19.13 -38.38 3.65
C ALA A 936 -18.72 -38.68 2.19
N VAL A 937 -17.46 -38.39 1.85
CA VAL A 937 -16.91 -38.57 0.50
C VAL A 937 -16.82 -40.04 0.11
N GLU A 938 -16.24 -40.88 0.96
CA GLU A 938 -16.08 -42.31 0.69
C GLU A 938 -17.43 -43.02 0.54
N ASN A 939 -18.36 -42.79 1.48
CA ASN A 939 -19.69 -43.41 1.44
C ASN A 939 -20.47 -43.06 0.17
N PHE A 940 -20.28 -41.86 -0.37
CA PHE A 940 -20.95 -41.43 -1.59
C PHE A 940 -20.27 -41.95 -2.87
N LEU A 941 -18.94 -42.06 -2.83
CA LEU A 941 -18.17 -42.50 -3.97
C LEU A 941 -18.26 -44.03 -4.17
N LEU A 942 -18.33 -44.83 -3.10
CA LEU A 942 -18.62 -46.28 -3.15
C LEU A 942 -19.83 -46.60 -4.06
#